data_AF-A0A074MVR6-F1
#
_entry.id   AF-A0A074MVR6-F1
#
_cell.length_a   1.000
_cell.length_b   1.000
_cell.length_c   1.000
_cell.angle_alpha   90.00
_cell.angle_beta   90.00
_cell.angle_gamma   90.00
#
_symmetry.space_group_name_H-M   'P 1'
#
loop_
_entity.id
_entity.type
_entity.pdbx_description
1 polymer ?
#
loop_
_entity_poly.entity_id
_entity_poly.type
_entity_poly.pdbx_seq_one_letter_code
_entity_poly.pdbx_strand_id
1 'polypeptide(L)'
;MPKQQALNAADQNRALGLSTFAFTICFAVWTIFAIVGIEIKAELGLNDTQFGLLVGTPILTGSLTRLMLGIWTDQRGGRIVFPLTMLASAASTFLLSYAENYYVMLLAALGLGLAGGGFAVGVAYVSKFYPQERQGAALGFFGMGNVGAAVTKFLAPWVMVAIGWQGVAQVWAGALALIAVLFYLFAKDDPEFAARKADGTKARSLKEQLEPLKSEQVWRFSLYYFFVFGAFVALALWLPQYMVSLYGVDVKTAGMLAATFSLSASLFRAYGGMLSDKYGARRIMYATFGVSLVCLFMLSYPATDYVIHGIRGDIVFSTSMSLVPFVITVFVLGFFMSLGKAAVYKHIPVYYPDHVGSVGGMVGMVGGLGGFILPIVFGAVSDLTGIWTSCFMVLFALVGIALAWMHIAIRQMEQKAAGMDNRSLPEFPEMADLHEEKKHAAAKPSKVLAEWKPEDSEFWEQTGERIARRNLFISIPALLLAFAVWMVWSVVVAKLPSIGFDYSTDQLFWLAALPGLSGATLRIFYSFMVPIFGGRLWTTLSTASLLIPAFGIGYAVQNPETPYVIFLVLALLCGFGGGNFASSMSNISFFFPKAQKGNALALNAGLGNLGVSVMQFAVPLVIVAGVFGVLGGEPQQTAEGGELWLQNAGFIWVPFIIVATMLAWFGMNDIADAKASFAEQSVIFQRKHNWLMCWLYTGTFGSFIGFSAGLPLLAKHQFPQIDVLQFVFLGPLVGALSRAATGWVSDRWGGARVTFWVFVLMMLGVLAVAYFIEAGSWWGFLAAFIFMFFMTGVGNASTFQMIPNIMRQEVPRLMPQLSREASLRQSEKESAAIVGFTSAIAAYGAFFIPKSFGSAISATGSPMAALWGFFIFYASCAALTWWAYSRRGGLLHDIERGRAPVPAEPTNQLKGATA
;
A
#
# COMPACT_ATOMS: atom_id res chain seq x y z
N MET A 1 -0.88 -42.32 27.91
CA MET A 1 -0.62 -42.21 26.46
C MET A 1 0.71 -42.90 26.16
N PRO A 2 0.76 -43.94 25.31
CA PRO A 2 2.03 -44.55 24.94
C PRO A 2 2.85 -43.55 24.12
N LYS A 3 4.16 -43.46 24.37
CA LYS A 3 5.11 -42.66 23.58
C LYS A 3 4.97 -43.05 22.10
N GLN A 4 4.52 -42.12 21.24
CA GLN A 4 4.65 -42.27 19.78
C GLN A 4 6.12 -42.58 19.49
N GLN A 5 6.40 -43.76 18.93
CA GLN A 5 7.71 -44.06 18.38
C GLN A 5 8.09 -42.93 17.41
N ALA A 6 9.25 -42.31 17.61
CA ALA A 6 9.72 -41.25 16.74
C ALA A 6 9.85 -41.80 15.31
N LEU A 7 8.94 -41.41 14.43
CA LEU A 7 8.93 -41.81 13.03
C LEU A 7 10.23 -41.37 12.36
N ASN A 8 10.82 -42.25 11.54
CA ASN A 8 12.07 -41.98 10.83
C ASN A 8 11.89 -40.78 9.87
N ALA A 9 12.77 -39.79 9.94
CA ALA A 9 12.76 -38.60 9.08
C ALA A 9 12.77 -38.94 7.57
N ALA A 10 13.38 -40.07 7.19
CA ALA A 10 13.35 -40.55 5.81
C ALA A 10 11.93 -40.89 5.33
N ASP A 11 11.11 -41.50 6.19
CA ASP A 11 9.73 -41.87 5.85
C ASP A 11 8.81 -40.64 5.82
N GLN A 12 9.05 -39.67 6.71
CA GLN A 12 8.36 -38.37 6.71
C GLN A 12 8.61 -37.59 5.41
N ASN A 13 9.88 -37.48 4.99
CA ASN A 13 10.26 -36.77 3.78
C ASN A 13 9.78 -37.50 2.52
N ARG A 14 9.83 -38.84 2.52
CA ARG A 14 9.33 -39.67 1.42
C ARG A 14 7.82 -39.51 1.22
N ALA A 15 7.04 -39.61 2.30
CA ALA A 15 5.59 -39.44 2.25
C ALA A 15 5.21 -38.02 1.77
N LEU A 16 5.88 -37.00 2.31
CA LEU A 16 5.64 -35.61 1.92
C LEU A 16 6.02 -35.35 0.46
N GLY A 17 7.21 -35.75 0.03
CA GLY A 17 7.72 -35.52 -1.33
C GLY A 17 6.88 -36.23 -2.40
N LEU A 18 6.62 -37.54 -2.22
CA LEU A 18 5.81 -38.32 -3.15
C LEU A 18 4.39 -37.78 -3.24
N SER A 19 3.76 -37.44 -2.11
CA SER A 19 2.40 -36.93 -2.10
C SER A 19 2.30 -35.55 -2.72
N THR A 20 3.28 -34.67 -2.46
CA THR A 20 3.32 -33.33 -3.07
C THR A 20 3.45 -33.43 -4.58
N PHE A 21 4.37 -34.27 -5.07
CA PHE A 21 4.57 -34.47 -6.50
C PHE A 21 3.36 -35.13 -7.18
N ALA A 22 2.78 -36.17 -6.57
CA ALA A 22 1.55 -36.79 -7.06
C ALA A 22 0.40 -35.78 -7.12
N PHE A 23 0.24 -34.96 -6.07
CA PHE A 23 -0.76 -33.92 -6.05
C PHE A 23 -0.50 -32.82 -7.08
N THR A 24 0.76 -32.48 -7.40
CA THR A 24 1.10 -31.58 -8.50
C THR A 24 0.56 -32.08 -9.84
N ILE A 25 0.75 -33.36 -10.15
CA ILE A 25 0.25 -33.93 -11.41
C ILE A 25 -1.28 -34.02 -11.39
N CYS A 26 -1.88 -34.43 -10.27
CA CYS A 26 -3.34 -34.39 -10.13
C CYS A 26 -3.90 -32.99 -10.36
N PHE A 27 -3.28 -31.95 -9.80
CA PHE A 27 -3.74 -30.58 -9.95
C PHE A 27 -3.54 -30.04 -11.37
N ALA A 28 -2.46 -30.47 -12.04
CA ALA A 28 -2.23 -30.18 -13.45
C ALA A 28 -3.36 -30.74 -14.32
N VAL A 29 -3.70 -32.03 -14.14
CA VAL A 29 -4.83 -32.68 -14.82
C VAL A 29 -6.15 -31.97 -14.47
N TRP A 30 -6.37 -31.68 -13.20
CA TRP A 30 -7.61 -31.06 -12.72
C TRP A 30 -7.89 -29.69 -13.34
N THR A 31 -6.86 -29.00 -13.81
CA THR A 31 -6.95 -27.68 -14.44
C THR A 31 -6.69 -27.69 -15.95
N ILE A 32 -6.73 -28.87 -16.60
CA ILE A 32 -6.43 -29.06 -18.03
C ILE A 32 -7.25 -28.14 -18.93
N PHE A 33 -8.54 -27.96 -18.63
CA PHE A 33 -9.44 -27.13 -19.42
C PHE A 33 -9.13 -25.62 -19.37
N ALA A 34 -8.21 -25.16 -18.51
CA ALA A 34 -7.78 -23.76 -18.51
C ALA A 34 -7.14 -23.35 -19.85
N ILE A 35 -6.51 -24.30 -20.56
CA ILE A 35 -5.90 -24.06 -21.88
C ILE A 35 -6.66 -24.84 -22.95
N VAL A 36 -6.82 -26.16 -22.77
CA VAL A 36 -7.52 -27.04 -23.73
C VAL A 36 -8.96 -26.59 -23.96
N GLY A 37 -9.62 -26.05 -22.94
CA GLY A 37 -10.98 -25.56 -23.06
C GLY A 37 -11.15 -24.38 -24.03
N ILE A 38 -10.09 -23.60 -24.29
CA ILE A 38 -10.15 -22.46 -25.22
C ILE A 38 -10.33 -22.96 -26.65
N GLU A 39 -9.59 -24.00 -27.03
CA GLU A 39 -9.69 -24.62 -28.35
C GLU A 39 -11.01 -25.38 -28.50
N ILE A 40 -11.41 -26.15 -27.48
CA ILE A 40 -12.73 -26.81 -27.44
C ILE A 40 -13.88 -25.80 -27.57
N LYS A 41 -13.78 -24.65 -26.90
CA LYS A 41 -14.76 -23.57 -27.00
C LYS A 41 -14.89 -23.07 -28.44
N ALA A 42 -13.77 -22.91 -29.14
CA ALA A 42 -13.74 -22.50 -30.53
C ALA A 42 -14.32 -23.59 -31.47
N GLU A 43 -13.93 -24.86 -31.27
CA GLU A 43 -14.41 -26.00 -32.07
C GLU A 43 -15.92 -26.24 -31.95
N LEU A 44 -16.46 -26.13 -30.73
CA LEU A 44 -17.88 -26.40 -30.46
C LEU A 44 -18.76 -25.14 -30.47
N GLY A 45 -18.18 -23.96 -30.69
CA GLY A 45 -18.91 -22.68 -30.69
C GLY A 45 -19.59 -22.37 -29.35
N LEU A 46 -18.92 -22.64 -28.22
CA LEU A 46 -19.51 -22.48 -26.89
C LEU A 46 -19.57 -21.01 -26.45
N ASN A 47 -20.65 -20.62 -25.79
CA ASN A 47 -20.73 -19.32 -25.09
C ASN A 47 -19.90 -19.32 -23.78
N ASP A 48 -19.79 -18.16 -23.13
CA ASP A 48 -18.97 -18.04 -21.92
C ASP A 48 -19.52 -18.87 -20.75
N THR A 49 -20.84 -18.99 -20.64
CA THR A 49 -21.51 -19.83 -19.62
C THR A 49 -21.22 -21.32 -19.82
N GLN A 50 -21.30 -21.82 -21.05
CA GLN A 50 -20.99 -23.21 -21.41
C GLN A 50 -19.51 -23.51 -21.19
N PHE A 51 -18.63 -22.57 -21.57
CA PHE A 51 -17.21 -22.67 -21.24
C PHE A 51 -16.99 -22.71 -19.72
N GLY A 52 -17.64 -21.83 -18.96
CA GLY A 52 -17.62 -21.80 -17.50
C GLY A 52 -18.06 -23.12 -16.86
N LEU A 53 -19.13 -23.73 -17.38
CA LEU A 53 -19.60 -25.04 -16.95
C LEU A 53 -18.58 -26.13 -17.30
N LEU A 54 -18.02 -26.14 -18.51
CA LEU A 54 -16.99 -27.11 -18.92
C LEU A 54 -15.75 -27.06 -18.02
N VAL A 55 -15.17 -25.87 -17.82
CA VAL A 55 -13.96 -25.73 -16.98
C VAL A 55 -14.26 -25.99 -15.51
N GLY A 56 -15.48 -25.68 -15.04
CA GLY A 56 -15.90 -25.90 -13.66
C GLY A 56 -16.26 -27.35 -13.33
N THR A 57 -16.72 -28.14 -14.30
CA THR A 57 -17.25 -29.50 -14.06
C THR A 57 -16.26 -30.46 -13.40
N PRO A 58 -14.96 -30.49 -13.77
CA PRO A 58 -13.99 -31.29 -13.02
C PRO A 58 -13.82 -30.80 -11.57
N ILE A 59 -13.99 -29.49 -11.34
CA ILE A 59 -13.87 -28.92 -10.00
C ILE A 59 -15.01 -29.40 -9.10
N LEU A 60 -16.21 -29.58 -9.64
CA LEU A 60 -17.37 -30.11 -8.91
C LEU A 60 -17.08 -31.49 -8.32
N THR A 61 -16.74 -32.46 -9.16
CA THR A 61 -16.49 -33.84 -8.69
C THR A 61 -15.26 -33.90 -7.82
N GLY A 62 -14.20 -33.17 -8.16
CA GLY A 62 -13.01 -33.06 -7.33
C GLY A 62 -13.24 -32.43 -5.97
N SER A 63 -14.31 -31.65 -5.80
CA SER A 63 -14.71 -31.05 -4.52
C SER A 63 -15.62 -31.96 -3.71
N LEU A 64 -16.67 -32.51 -4.34
CA LEU A 64 -17.64 -33.41 -3.71
C LEU A 64 -16.98 -34.69 -3.19
N THR A 65 -16.00 -35.22 -3.94
CA THR A 65 -15.31 -36.46 -3.56
C THR A 65 -14.28 -36.27 -2.46
N ARG A 66 -13.91 -35.04 -2.08
CA ARG A 66 -12.90 -34.78 -1.02
C ARG A 66 -13.27 -35.42 0.30
N LEU A 67 -14.54 -35.27 0.70
CA LEU A 67 -15.03 -35.83 1.95
C LEU A 67 -14.96 -37.36 1.91
N MET A 68 -15.45 -37.98 0.84
CA MET A 68 -15.46 -39.44 0.69
C MET A 68 -14.05 -40.03 0.61
N LEU A 69 -13.18 -39.42 -0.20
CA LEU A 69 -11.80 -39.89 -0.39
C LEU A 69 -10.94 -39.68 0.84
N GLY A 70 -11.15 -38.60 1.61
CA GLY A 70 -10.51 -38.42 2.91
C GLY A 70 -10.87 -39.55 3.87
N ILE A 71 -12.16 -39.88 3.97
CA ILE A 71 -12.67 -40.96 4.82
C ILE A 71 -12.15 -42.33 4.35
N TRP A 72 -12.13 -42.58 3.05
CA TRP A 72 -11.58 -43.82 2.50
C TRP A 72 -10.08 -43.94 2.73
N THR A 73 -9.34 -42.84 2.68
CA THR A 73 -7.91 -42.80 3.03
C THR A 73 -7.72 -43.19 4.49
N ASP A 74 -8.57 -42.69 5.38
CA ASP A 74 -8.54 -43.07 6.79
C ASP A 74 -8.91 -44.53 7.01
N GLN A 75 -9.84 -45.10 6.24
CA GLN A 75 -10.31 -46.47 6.40
C GLN A 75 -9.45 -47.53 5.70
N ARG A 76 -8.86 -47.22 4.55
CA ARG A 76 -8.18 -48.17 3.65
C ARG A 76 -6.70 -47.84 3.39
N GLY A 77 -6.21 -46.73 3.93
CA GLY A 77 -4.83 -46.26 3.79
C GLY A 77 -4.58 -45.47 2.50
N GLY A 78 -3.74 -44.43 2.61
CA GLY A 78 -3.44 -43.54 1.47
C GLY A 78 -2.63 -44.19 0.35
N ARG A 79 -1.86 -45.24 0.65
CA ARG A 79 -1.09 -46.00 -0.34
C ARG A 79 -1.95 -46.63 -1.44
N ILE A 80 -3.19 -47.02 -1.12
CA ILE A 80 -4.11 -47.66 -2.08
C ILE A 80 -5.07 -46.63 -2.67
N VAL A 81 -5.63 -45.76 -1.82
CA VAL A 81 -6.67 -44.81 -2.25
C VAL A 81 -6.11 -43.77 -3.23
N PHE A 82 -4.87 -43.30 -3.05
CA PHE A 82 -4.29 -42.28 -3.92
C PHE A 82 -4.04 -42.80 -5.35
N PRO A 83 -3.36 -43.95 -5.55
CA PRO A 83 -3.20 -44.54 -6.89
C PRO A 83 -4.53 -44.88 -7.58
N LEU A 84 -5.51 -45.43 -6.88
CA LEU A 84 -6.81 -45.74 -7.49
C LEU A 84 -7.53 -44.47 -7.98
N THR A 85 -7.45 -43.39 -7.19
CA THR A 85 -8.00 -42.09 -7.59
C THR A 85 -7.30 -41.57 -8.85
N MET A 86 -5.97 -41.64 -8.89
CA MET A 86 -5.18 -41.23 -10.05
C MET A 86 -5.47 -42.09 -11.29
N LEU A 87 -5.57 -43.42 -11.16
CA LEU A 87 -5.89 -44.30 -12.28
C LEU A 87 -7.30 -44.08 -12.83
N ALA A 88 -8.29 -43.89 -11.95
CA ALA A 88 -9.65 -43.57 -12.37
C ALA A 88 -9.69 -42.24 -13.15
N SER A 89 -9.02 -41.20 -12.64
CA SER A 89 -8.87 -39.93 -13.35
C SER A 89 -8.10 -40.07 -14.65
N ALA A 90 -7.07 -40.93 -14.71
CA ALA A 90 -6.26 -41.12 -15.91
C ALA A 90 -7.11 -41.74 -17.02
N ALA A 91 -7.92 -42.75 -16.69
CA ALA A 91 -8.86 -43.35 -17.62
C ALA A 91 -9.85 -42.31 -18.17
N SER A 92 -10.46 -41.50 -17.31
CA SER A 92 -11.38 -40.44 -17.75
C SER A 92 -10.69 -39.34 -18.58
N THR A 93 -9.46 -38.98 -18.23
CA THR A 93 -8.65 -38.01 -18.99
C THR A 93 -8.26 -38.56 -20.36
N PHE A 94 -7.98 -39.86 -20.48
CA PHE A 94 -7.75 -40.50 -21.77
C PHE A 94 -9.03 -40.54 -22.61
N LEU A 95 -10.17 -40.90 -22.00
CA LEU A 95 -11.48 -40.91 -22.67
C LEU A 95 -11.91 -39.52 -23.15
N LEU A 96 -11.47 -38.44 -22.49
CA LEU A 96 -11.70 -37.07 -22.95
C LEU A 96 -11.16 -36.83 -24.37
N SER A 97 -10.07 -37.50 -24.77
CA SER A 97 -9.49 -37.35 -26.11
C SER A 97 -10.39 -37.88 -27.25
N TYR A 98 -11.44 -38.64 -26.91
CA TYR A 98 -12.44 -39.17 -27.86
C TYR A 98 -13.80 -38.46 -27.75
N ALA A 99 -13.90 -37.38 -26.95
CA ALA A 99 -15.16 -36.69 -26.74
C ALA A 99 -15.46 -35.73 -27.90
N GLU A 100 -16.48 -36.04 -28.71
CA GLU A 100 -16.84 -35.25 -29.92
C GLU A 100 -17.93 -34.20 -29.67
N ASN A 101 -18.66 -34.28 -28.55
CA ASN A 101 -19.74 -33.34 -28.25
C ASN A 101 -19.69 -32.85 -26.80
N TYR A 102 -20.33 -31.71 -26.58
CA TYR A 102 -20.32 -31.00 -25.30
C TYR A 102 -20.75 -31.87 -24.10
N TYR A 103 -21.78 -32.71 -24.26
CA TYR A 103 -22.27 -33.55 -23.15
C TYR A 103 -21.30 -34.67 -22.79
N VAL A 104 -20.67 -35.29 -23.79
CA VAL A 104 -19.63 -36.31 -23.56
C VAL A 104 -18.38 -35.68 -22.94
N MET A 105 -18.04 -34.45 -23.31
CA MET A 105 -16.96 -33.70 -22.66
C MET A 105 -17.26 -33.41 -21.20
N LEU A 106 -18.48 -32.99 -20.86
CA LEU A 106 -18.90 -32.82 -19.46
C LEU A 106 -18.84 -34.13 -18.68
N LEU A 107 -19.27 -35.24 -19.27
CA LEU A 107 -19.19 -36.56 -18.64
C LEU A 107 -17.73 -36.99 -18.38
N ALA A 108 -16.85 -36.80 -19.35
CA ALA A 108 -15.42 -37.06 -19.19
C ALA A 108 -14.79 -36.13 -18.14
N ALA A 109 -15.19 -34.85 -18.12
CA ALA A 109 -14.76 -33.85 -17.15
C ALA A 109 -15.14 -34.22 -15.71
N LEU A 110 -16.32 -34.82 -15.49
CA LEU A 110 -16.73 -35.33 -14.17
C LEU A 110 -15.75 -36.41 -13.67
N GLY A 111 -15.38 -37.37 -14.51
CA GLY A 111 -14.42 -38.42 -14.14
C GLY A 111 -13.00 -37.91 -13.95
N LEU A 112 -12.54 -37.00 -14.82
CA LEU A 112 -11.25 -36.32 -14.69
C LEU A 112 -11.14 -35.58 -13.36
N GLY A 113 -12.23 -34.98 -12.91
CA GLY A 113 -12.29 -34.21 -11.67
C GLY A 113 -11.95 -35.00 -10.39
N LEU A 114 -12.01 -36.35 -10.42
CA LEU A 114 -11.53 -37.19 -9.30
C LEU A 114 -10.08 -36.84 -8.87
N ALA A 115 -9.26 -36.31 -9.79
CA ALA A 115 -7.89 -35.89 -9.51
C ALA A 115 -7.85 -34.77 -8.45
N GLY A 116 -8.83 -33.87 -8.45
CA GLY A 116 -9.00 -32.81 -7.44
C GLY A 116 -9.28 -33.33 -6.03
N GLY A 117 -9.82 -34.55 -5.93
CA GLY A 117 -10.02 -35.28 -4.68
C GLY A 117 -8.72 -35.77 -4.05
N GLY A 118 -7.64 -35.90 -4.84
CA GLY A 118 -6.29 -36.27 -4.39
C GLY A 118 -5.73 -35.33 -3.32
N PHE A 119 -6.21 -34.08 -3.24
CA PHE A 119 -5.87 -33.17 -2.15
C PHE A 119 -6.27 -33.74 -0.78
N ALA A 120 -7.50 -34.25 -0.66
CA ALA A 120 -8.01 -34.79 0.60
C ALA A 120 -7.28 -36.08 0.99
N VAL A 121 -6.99 -36.93 0.01
CA VAL A 121 -6.18 -38.14 0.19
C VAL A 121 -4.78 -37.79 0.71
N GLY A 122 -4.11 -36.83 0.07
CA GLY A 122 -2.77 -36.42 0.47
C GLY A 122 -2.73 -35.71 1.83
N VAL A 123 -3.72 -34.89 2.17
CA VAL A 123 -3.82 -34.28 3.51
C VAL A 123 -3.98 -35.37 4.58
N ALA A 124 -4.91 -36.30 4.40
CA ALA A 124 -5.18 -37.38 5.35
C ALA A 124 -4.02 -38.38 5.46
N TYR A 125 -3.26 -38.59 4.37
CA TYR A 125 -2.09 -39.44 4.36
C TYR A 125 -0.86 -38.78 5.01
N VAL A 126 -0.50 -37.56 4.59
CA VAL A 126 0.72 -36.85 5.05
C VAL A 126 0.63 -36.46 6.52
N SER A 127 -0.55 -36.03 7.01
CA SER A 127 -0.71 -35.57 8.39
C SER A 127 -0.29 -36.62 9.43
N LYS A 128 -0.49 -37.91 9.13
CA LYS A 128 -0.19 -39.05 10.02
C LYS A 128 1.30 -39.36 10.16
N PHE A 129 2.15 -38.79 9.30
CA PHE A 129 3.60 -38.95 9.40
C PHE A 129 4.25 -37.88 10.29
N TYR A 130 3.54 -36.80 10.64
CA TYR A 130 4.08 -35.65 11.36
C TYR A 130 3.36 -35.43 12.70
N PRO A 131 4.09 -35.00 13.75
CA PRO A 131 3.49 -34.65 15.03
C PRO A 131 2.69 -33.35 14.92
N GLN A 132 1.72 -33.15 15.82
CA GLN A 132 0.72 -32.07 15.75
C GLN A 132 1.34 -30.67 15.60
N GLU A 133 2.51 -30.43 16.21
CA GLU A 133 3.21 -29.14 16.15
C GLU A 133 3.81 -28.85 14.77
N ARG A 134 4.10 -29.88 13.96
CA ARG A 134 4.71 -29.77 12.63
C ARG A 134 3.75 -30.04 11.47
N GLN A 135 2.55 -30.54 11.75
CA GLN A 135 1.53 -30.83 10.74
C GLN A 135 1.19 -29.60 9.89
N GLY A 136 1.06 -28.42 10.48
CA GLY A 136 0.77 -27.19 9.73
C GLY A 136 1.79 -26.87 8.64
N ALA A 137 3.09 -27.03 8.94
CA ALA A 137 4.18 -26.80 7.99
C ALA A 137 4.22 -27.88 6.88
N ALA A 138 4.06 -29.15 7.26
CA ALA A 138 4.04 -30.27 6.31
C ALA A 138 2.85 -30.18 5.34
N LEU A 139 1.65 -29.87 5.85
CA LEU A 139 0.46 -29.65 5.02
C LEU A 139 0.57 -28.39 4.17
N GLY A 140 1.24 -27.34 4.67
CA GLY A 140 1.57 -26.15 3.89
C GLY A 140 2.46 -26.46 2.69
N PHE A 141 3.50 -27.28 2.89
CA PHE A 141 4.40 -27.74 1.83
C PHE A 141 3.69 -28.65 0.83
N PHE A 142 2.94 -29.64 1.30
CA PHE A 142 2.08 -30.49 0.46
C PHE A 142 1.11 -29.66 -0.39
N GLY A 143 0.53 -28.60 0.21
CA GLY A 143 -0.35 -27.66 -0.47
C GLY A 143 0.31 -26.87 -1.61
N MET A 144 1.64 -26.87 -1.75
CA MET A 144 2.33 -26.34 -2.93
C MET A 144 2.07 -27.19 -4.18
N GLY A 145 1.52 -28.40 -4.05
CA GLY A 145 1.10 -29.18 -5.22
C GLY A 145 0.10 -28.43 -6.13
N ASN A 146 -0.58 -27.39 -5.64
CA ASN A 146 -1.35 -26.46 -6.47
C ASN A 146 -0.54 -25.82 -7.63
N VAL A 147 0.80 -25.82 -7.55
CA VAL A 147 1.71 -25.42 -8.66
C VAL A 147 1.39 -26.18 -9.96
N GLY A 148 0.75 -27.36 -9.89
CA GLY A 148 0.25 -28.07 -11.07
C GLY A 148 -0.58 -27.20 -12.01
N ALA A 149 -1.32 -26.21 -11.49
CA ALA A 149 -2.07 -25.26 -12.32
C ALA A 149 -1.19 -24.41 -13.23
N ALA A 150 0.04 -24.11 -12.78
CA ALA A 150 1.04 -23.42 -13.59
C ALA A 150 1.72 -24.37 -14.58
N VAL A 151 1.97 -25.63 -14.16
CA VAL A 151 2.55 -26.67 -15.03
C VAL A 151 1.69 -26.86 -16.28
N THR A 152 0.37 -27.00 -16.13
CA THR A 152 -0.56 -27.11 -17.27
C THR A 152 -0.51 -25.87 -18.15
N LYS A 153 -0.61 -24.67 -17.57
CA LYS A 153 -0.58 -23.42 -18.33
C LYS A 153 0.71 -23.21 -19.11
N PHE A 154 1.83 -23.70 -18.57
CA PHE A 154 3.13 -23.59 -19.19
C PHE A 154 3.36 -24.66 -20.26
N LEU A 155 3.04 -25.93 -19.98
CA LEU A 155 3.35 -27.06 -20.86
C LEU A 155 2.27 -27.36 -21.90
N ALA A 156 0.99 -27.22 -21.56
CA ALA A 156 -0.10 -27.61 -22.46
C ALA A 156 -0.07 -26.86 -23.81
N PRO A 157 0.19 -25.54 -23.89
CA PRO A 157 0.27 -24.85 -25.18
C PRO A 157 1.30 -25.46 -26.14
N TRP A 158 2.45 -25.93 -25.64
CA TRP A 158 3.47 -26.56 -26.49
C TRP A 158 3.03 -27.91 -27.05
N VAL A 159 2.35 -28.70 -26.22
CA VAL A 159 1.81 -29.99 -26.64
C VAL A 159 0.65 -29.80 -27.62
N MET A 160 -0.21 -28.80 -27.39
CA MET A 160 -1.30 -28.45 -28.32
C MET A 160 -0.78 -28.07 -29.69
N VAL A 161 0.26 -27.23 -29.76
CA VAL A 161 0.88 -26.85 -31.04
C VAL A 161 1.47 -28.07 -31.78
N ALA A 162 1.97 -29.07 -31.05
CA ALA A 162 2.60 -30.24 -31.66
C ALA A 162 1.61 -31.32 -32.13
N ILE A 163 0.59 -31.64 -31.31
CA ILE A 163 -0.27 -32.81 -31.52
C ILE A 163 -1.75 -32.57 -31.14
N GLY A 164 -2.17 -31.30 -31.02
CA GLY A 164 -3.55 -30.91 -30.71
C GLY A 164 -3.93 -31.08 -29.23
N TRP A 165 -5.13 -30.60 -28.87
CA TRP A 165 -5.62 -30.66 -27.50
C TRP A 165 -5.91 -32.09 -27.01
N GLN A 166 -6.25 -33.00 -27.93
CA GLN A 166 -6.42 -34.43 -27.64
C GLN A 166 -5.10 -35.05 -27.16
N GLY A 167 -3.98 -34.64 -27.76
CA GLY A 167 -2.64 -35.06 -27.35
C GLY A 167 -2.28 -34.60 -25.94
N VAL A 168 -2.72 -33.41 -25.52
CA VAL A 168 -2.57 -32.95 -24.12
C VAL A 168 -3.27 -33.91 -23.18
N ALA A 169 -4.53 -34.27 -23.47
CA ALA A 169 -5.29 -35.18 -22.63
C ALA A 169 -4.61 -36.55 -22.50
N GLN A 170 -4.08 -37.10 -23.60
CA GLN A 170 -3.37 -38.38 -23.61
C GLN A 170 -2.05 -38.32 -22.81
N VAL A 171 -1.24 -37.27 -22.98
CA VAL A 171 0.02 -37.10 -22.24
C VAL A 171 -0.24 -36.94 -20.74
N TRP A 172 -1.25 -36.16 -20.35
CA TRP A 172 -1.61 -35.95 -18.95
C TRP A 172 -2.18 -37.22 -18.31
N ALA A 173 -2.98 -38.00 -19.05
CA ALA A 173 -3.47 -39.30 -18.61
C ALA A 173 -2.30 -40.29 -18.39
N GLY A 174 -1.36 -40.36 -19.33
CA GLY A 174 -0.16 -41.20 -19.22
C GLY A 174 0.71 -40.81 -18.02
N ALA A 175 0.95 -39.52 -17.83
CA ALA A 175 1.68 -39.01 -16.67
C ALA A 175 0.98 -39.38 -15.35
N LEU A 176 -0.34 -39.22 -15.27
CA LEU A 176 -1.11 -39.54 -14.07
C LEU A 176 -1.08 -41.05 -13.76
N ALA A 177 -1.20 -41.91 -14.78
CA ALA A 177 -1.08 -43.36 -14.62
C ALA A 177 0.32 -43.78 -14.16
N LEU A 178 1.37 -43.21 -14.77
CA LEU A 178 2.75 -43.45 -14.36
C LEU A 178 2.97 -43.06 -12.89
N ILE A 179 2.52 -41.87 -12.49
CA ILE A 179 2.68 -41.42 -11.10
C ILE A 179 1.84 -42.25 -10.13
N ALA A 180 0.68 -42.78 -10.55
CA ALA A 180 -0.09 -43.71 -9.73
C ALA A 180 0.70 -44.99 -9.42
N VAL A 181 1.36 -45.57 -10.44
CA VAL A 181 2.21 -46.76 -10.29
C VAL A 181 3.41 -46.44 -9.40
N LEU A 182 4.13 -45.35 -9.67
CA LEU A 182 5.28 -44.95 -8.85
C LEU A 182 4.87 -44.69 -7.40
N PHE A 183 3.75 -44.01 -7.17
CA PHE A 183 3.25 -43.77 -5.81
C PHE A 183 2.90 -45.09 -5.12
N TYR A 184 2.26 -46.04 -5.78
CA TYR A 184 1.95 -47.35 -5.18
C TYR A 184 3.21 -48.15 -4.79
N LEU A 185 4.22 -48.14 -5.66
CA LEU A 185 5.50 -48.83 -5.46
C LEU A 185 6.33 -48.19 -4.35
N PHE A 186 6.34 -46.86 -4.28
CA PHE A 186 7.20 -46.12 -3.37
C PHE A 186 6.50 -45.59 -2.11
N ALA A 187 5.18 -45.48 -2.01
CA ALA A 187 4.53 -45.06 -0.77
C ALA A 187 4.51 -46.19 0.26
N LYS A 188 4.67 -45.83 1.55
CA LYS A 188 4.49 -46.76 2.69
C LYS A 188 3.08 -46.63 3.26
N ASP A 189 2.59 -47.64 3.97
CA ASP A 189 1.33 -47.51 4.70
C ASP A 189 1.49 -46.48 5.83
N ASP A 190 0.44 -45.71 6.11
CA ASP A 190 0.50 -44.71 7.18
C ASP A 190 0.61 -45.39 8.57
N PRO A 191 1.34 -44.80 9.53
CA PRO A 191 1.69 -45.48 10.78
C PRO A 191 0.47 -45.87 11.62
N GLU A 192 -0.55 -45.01 11.64
CA GLU A 192 -1.80 -45.25 12.38
C GLU A 192 -2.64 -46.34 11.71
N PHE A 193 -2.71 -46.38 10.38
CA PHE A 193 -3.39 -47.46 9.66
C PHE A 193 -2.67 -48.81 9.83
N ALA A 194 -1.33 -48.81 9.78
CA ALA A 194 -0.52 -50.01 10.02
C ALA A 194 -0.73 -50.55 11.45
N ALA A 195 -0.73 -49.67 12.47
CA ALA A 195 -1.01 -50.04 13.85
C ALA A 195 -2.46 -50.54 14.03
N ARG A 196 -3.44 -49.86 13.44
CA ARG A 196 -4.86 -50.27 13.50
C ARG A 196 -5.12 -51.63 12.85
N LYS A 197 -4.45 -51.90 11.74
CA LYS A 197 -4.51 -53.20 11.04
C LYS A 197 -3.87 -54.32 11.89
N ALA A 198 -2.86 -54.00 12.67
CA ALA A 198 -2.24 -54.93 13.62
C ALA A 198 -3.12 -55.20 14.85
N ASP A 199 -3.79 -54.17 15.38
CA ASP A 199 -4.60 -54.24 16.61
C ASP A 199 -6.08 -54.62 16.39
N GLY A 200 -6.53 -54.76 15.13
CA GLY A 200 -7.91 -55.15 14.79
C GLY A 200 -8.99 -54.12 15.16
N THR A 201 -8.61 -52.87 15.44
CA THR A 201 -9.52 -51.82 15.89
C THR A 201 -10.37 -51.25 14.74
N LYS A 202 -11.69 -51.10 14.96
CA LYS A 202 -12.60 -50.56 13.93
C LYS A 202 -12.35 -49.07 13.69
N ALA A 203 -12.41 -48.66 12.43
CA ALA A 203 -12.33 -47.25 12.05
C ALA A 203 -13.53 -46.45 12.61
N ARG A 204 -13.33 -45.15 12.90
CA ARG A 204 -14.41 -44.24 13.31
C ARG A 204 -15.52 -44.20 12.26
N SER A 205 -16.77 -44.18 12.73
CA SER A 205 -17.93 -44.26 11.85
C SER A 205 -18.13 -42.97 11.04
N LEU A 206 -18.75 -43.08 9.86
CA LEU A 206 -19.13 -41.94 9.01
C LEU A 206 -19.95 -40.89 9.78
N LYS A 207 -20.81 -41.33 10.70
CA LYS A 207 -21.70 -40.47 11.50
C LYS A 207 -20.92 -39.61 12.50
N GLU A 208 -19.90 -40.16 13.15
CA GLU A 208 -19.01 -39.42 14.08
C GLU A 208 -18.14 -38.39 13.35
N GLN A 209 -17.73 -38.68 12.10
CA GLN A 209 -16.90 -37.75 11.33
C GLN A 209 -17.68 -36.55 10.77
N LEU A 210 -19.01 -36.67 10.64
CA LEU A 210 -19.92 -35.59 10.20
C LEU A 210 -20.48 -34.75 11.37
N GLU A 211 -20.14 -35.08 12.61
CA GLU A 211 -20.61 -34.34 13.79
C GLU A 211 -20.15 -32.86 13.83
N PRO A 212 -18.90 -32.51 13.47
CA PRO A 212 -18.41 -31.13 13.50
C PRO A 212 -19.14 -30.17 12.55
N LEU A 213 -19.90 -30.70 11.58
CA LEU A 213 -20.64 -29.91 10.58
C LEU A 213 -21.79 -29.08 11.17
N LYS A 214 -22.20 -29.41 12.39
CA LYS A 214 -23.19 -28.64 13.17
C LYS A 214 -22.64 -27.33 13.70
N SER A 215 -21.33 -27.10 13.65
CA SER A 215 -20.70 -25.90 14.18
C SER A 215 -20.70 -24.75 13.17
N GLU A 216 -21.23 -23.59 13.56
CA GLU A 216 -21.31 -22.38 12.73
C GLU A 216 -19.93 -21.89 12.27
N GLN A 217 -18.87 -22.10 13.07
CA GLN A 217 -17.51 -21.66 12.75
C GLN A 217 -16.95 -22.39 11.51
N VAL A 218 -17.33 -23.64 11.26
CA VAL A 218 -16.91 -24.41 10.08
C VAL A 218 -17.43 -23.76 8.79
N TRP A 219 -18.68 -23.27 8.81
CA TRP A 219 -19.28 -22.56 7.67
C TRP A 219 -18.65 -21.19 7.44
N ARG A 220 -18.22 -20.50 8.50
CA ARG A 220 -17.46 -19.25 8.39
C ARG A 220 -16.10 -19.46 7.72
N PHE A 221 -15.33 -20.46 8.16
CA PHE A 221 -14.05 -20.79 7.52
C PHE A 221 -14.24 -21.27 6.08
N SER A 222 -15.33 -21.99 5.81
CA SER A 222 -15.74 -22.40 4.47
C SER A 222 -15.97 -21.20 3.54
N LEU A 223 -16.66 -20.14 3.98
CA LEU A 223 -16.83 -18.90 3.20
C LEU A 223 -15.49 -18.22 2.89
N TYR A 224 -14.60 -18.13 3.88
CA TYR A 224 -13.29 -17.52 3.65
C TYR A 224 -12.47 -18.33 2.64
N TYR A 225 -12.51 -19.66 2.76
CA TYR A 225 -11.83 -20.57 1.83
C TYR A 225 -12.47 -20.59 0.44
N PHE A 226 -13.79 -20.38 0.34
CA PHE A 226 -14.50 -20.18 -0.92
C PHE A 226 -13.90 -19.01 -1.71
N PHE A 227 -13.58 -17.90 -1.05
CA PHE A 227 -12.85 -16.83 -1.70
C PHE A 227 -11.38 -17.22 -1.97
N VAL A 228 -10.56 -17.46 -0.94
CA VAL A 228 -9.10 -17.55 -1.12
C VAL A 228 -8.64 -18.77 -1.94
N PHE A 229 -9.42 -19.85 -1.98
CA PHE A 229 -9.15 -21.02 -2.79
C PHE A 229 -10.11 -21.16 -3.97
N GLY A 230 -11.42 -21.03 -3.76
CA GLY A 230 -12.41 -21.19 -4.83
C GLY A 230 -12.27 -20.14 -5.93
N ALA A 231 -12.20 -18.86 -5.56
CA ALA A 231 -11.95 -17.80 -6.54
C ALA A 231 -10.56 -17.89 -7.18
N PHE A 232 -9.56 -18.41 -6.45
CA PHE A 232 -8.26 -18.69 -7.05
C PHE A 232 -8.38 -19.75 -8.17
N VAL A 233 -9.05 -20.87 -7.91
CA VAL A 233 -9.25 -21.92 -8.92
C VAL A 233 -10.05 -21.37 -10.10
N ALA A 234 -11.12 -20.63 -9.83
CA ALA A 234 -11.94 -20.02 -10.87
C ALA A 234 -11.12 -19.07 -11.78
N LEU A 235 -10.37 -18.14 -11.20
CA LEU A 235 -9.47 -17.26 -11.95
C LEU A 235 -8.37 -18.04 -12.67
N ALA A 236 -7.82 -19.08 -12.05
CA ALA A 236 -6.80 -19.90 -12.69
C ALA A 236 -7.33 -20.66 -13.92
N LEU A 237 -8.63 -20.93 -14.00
CA LEU A 237 -9.29 -21.50 -15.19
C LEU A 237 -9.69 -20.41 -16.19
N TRP A 238 -10.08 -19.23 -15.71
CA TRP A 238 -10.67 -18.14 -16.52
C TRP A 238 -9.63 -17.22 -17.19
N LEU A 239 -8.51 -16.94 -16.53
CA LEU A 239 -7.55 -15.91 -16.95
C LEU A 239 -6.96 -16.12 -18.36
N PRO A 240 -6.59 -17.35 -18.80
CA PRO A 240 -6.12 -17.55 -20.16
C PRO A 240 -7.15 -17.12 -21.21
N GLN A 241 -8.41 -17.57 -21.08
CA GLN A 241 -9.51 -17.17 -21.96
C GLN A 241 -9.73 -15.66 -21.93
N TYR A 242 -9.74 -15.07 -20.74
CA TYR A 242 -9.91 -13.63 -20.55
C TYR A 242 -8.85 -12.82 -21.31
N MET A 243 -7.58 -13.23 -21.21
CA MET A 243 -6.49 -12.53 -21.90
C MET A 243 -6.57 -12.69 -23.42
N VAL A 244 -6.89 -13.88 -23.91
CA VAL A 244 -7.07 -14.12 -25.36
C VAL A 244 -8.23 -13.27 -25.90
N SER A 245 -9.36 -13.23 -25.22
CA SER A 245 -10.54 -12.52 -25.70
C SER A 245 -10.49 -11.00 -25.54
N LEU A 246 -9.95 -10.48 -24.43
CA LEU A 246 -9.92 -9.04 -24.18
C LEU A 246 -8.67 -8.35 -24.76
N TYR A 247 -7.50 -8.97 -24.59
CA TYR A 247 -6.22 -8.36 -24.99
C TYR A 247 -5.71 -8.86 -26.35
N GLY A 248 -6.38 -9.83 -26.97
CA GLY A 248 -6.00 -10.35 -28.29
C GLY A 248 -4.66 -11.08 -28.31
N VAL A 249 -4.13 -11.50 -27.14
CA VAL A 249 -2.88 -12.25 -27.07
C VAL A 249 -3.10 -13.71 -27.48
N ASP A 250 -2.09 -14.33 -28.06
CA ASP A 250 -2.14 -15.75 -28.41
C ASP A 250 -2.21 -16.66 -27.17
N VAL A 251 -2.72 -17.89 -27.35
CA VAL A 251 -2.94 -18.87 -26.27
C VAL A 251 -1.66 -19.21 -25.50
N LYS A 252 -0.50 -19.22 -26.17
CA LYS A 252 0.79 -19.51 -25.54
C LYS A 252 1.18 -18.36 -24.62
N THR A 253 1.09 -17.12 -25.09
CA THR A 253 1.34 -15.93 -24.28
C THR A 253 0.37 -15.82 -23.11
N ALA A 254 -0.94 -16.01 -23.35
CA ALA A 254 -1.96 -16.02 -22.30
C ALA A 254 -1.70 -17.11 -21.23
N GLY A 255 -1.31 -18.31 -21.64
CA GLY A 255 -0.93 -19.40 -20.75
C GLY A 255 0.27 -19.04 -19.88
N MET A 256 1.35 -18.52 -20.48
CA MET A 256 2.55 -18.11 -19.74
C MET A 256 2.26 -16.99 -18.73
N LEU A 257 1.49 -15.96 -19.12
CA LEU A 257 1.11 -14.87 -18.23
C LEU A 257 0.19 -15.35 -17.10
N ALA A 258 -0.82 -16.18 -17.39
CA ALA A 258 -1.70 -16.75 -16.37
C ALA A 258 -0.98 -17.76 -15.44
N ALA A 259 0.12 -18.35 -15.89
CA ALA A 259 0.97 -19.18 -15.04
C ALA A 259 1.61 -18.35 -13.91
N THR A 260 1.93 -17.07 -14.13
CA THR A 260 2.48 -16.19 -13.09
C THR A 260 1.52 -16.01 -11.90
N PHE A 261 0.22 -15.81 -12.16
CA PHE A 261 -0.84 -15.81 -11.15
C PHE A 261 -0.90 -17.14 -10.39
N SER A 262 -0.84 -18.25 -11.13
CA SER A 262 -0.94 -19.59 -10.54
C SER A 262 0.27 -19.92 -9.66
N LEU A 263 1.47 -19.49 -10.07
CA LEU A 263 2.72 -19.63 -9.33
C LEU A 263 2.70 -18.76 -8.06
N SER A 264 2.33 -17.48 -8.16
CA SER A 264 2.27 -16.60 -7.00
C SER A 264 1.26 -17.11 -5.97
N ALA A 265 0.14 -17.66 -6.44
CA ALA A 265 -0.87 -18.24 -5.58
C ALA A 265 -0.47 -19.57 -4.93
N SER A 266 0.55 -20.27 -5.45
CA SER A 266 0.90 -21.63 -5.01
C SER A 266 2.22 -21.70 -4.25
N LEU A 267 3.28 -21.04 -4.74
CA LEU A 267 4.62 -21.07 -4.15
C LEU A 267 4.65 -20.40 -2.77
N PHE A 268 3.92 -19.30 -2.61
CA PHE A 268 3.92 -18.51 -1.38
C PHE A 268 3.00 -19.06 -0.30
N ARG A 269 2.39 -20.23 -0.49
CA ARG A 269 1.51 -20.84 0.50
C ARG A 269 2.26 -21.24 1.77
N ALA A 270 3.45 -21.83 1.62
CA ALA A 270 4.33 -22.14 2.74
C ALA A 270 4.75 -20.86 3.49
N TYR A 271 5.05 -19.79 2.74
CA TYR A 271 5.34 -18.48 3.29
C TYR A 271 4.16 -17.89 4.09
N GLY A 272 2.93 -18.04 3.58
CA GLY A 272 1.70 -17.69 4.30
C GLY A 272 1.53 -18.43 5.63
N GLY A 273 1.93 -19.70 5.70
CA GLY A 273 1.96 -20.47 6.94
C GLY A 273 2.92 -19.84 7.96
N MET A 274 4.17 -19.61 7.56
CA MET A 274 5.20 -18.98 8.41
C MET A 274 4.80 -17.57 8.87
N LEU A 275 4.18 -16.77 7.99
CA LEU A 275 3.66 -15.46 8.35
C LEU A 275 2.50 -15.56 9.34
N SER A 276 1.62 -16.54 9.18
CA SER A 276 0.51 -16.78 10.10
C SER A 276 0.98 -17.30 11.46
N ASP A 277 2.13 -17.98 11.52
CA ASP A 277 2.88 -18.34 12.74
C ASP A 277 3.42 -17.12 13.45
N LYS A 278 4.08 -16.23 12.71
CA LYS A 278 4.73 -15.06 13.28
C LYS A 278 3.79 -13.91 13.65
N TYR A 279 2.76 -13.66 12.85
CA TYR A 279 1.91 -12.47 12.95
C TYR A 279 0.46 -12.78 13.33
N GLY A 280 0.08 -14.06 13.35
CA GLY A 280 -1.28 -14.53 13.62
C GLY A 280 -2.15 -14.60 12.36
N ALA A 281 -2.82 -15.74 12.17
CA ALA A 281 -3.66 -16.01 11.00
C ALA A 281 -4.75 -14.96 10.75
N ARG A 282 -5.36 -14.41 11.82
CA ARG A 282 -6.38 -13.34 11.72
C ARG A 282 -5.86 -12.09 10.99
N ARG A 283 -4.65 -11.63 11.31
CA ARG A 283 -4.08 -10.43 10.66
C ARG A 283 -3.76 -10.69 9.19
N ILE A 284 -3.27 -11.89 8.88
CA ILE A 284 -3.01 -12.31 7.50
C ILE A 284 -4.32 -12.37 6.70
N MET A 285 -5.42 -12.81 7.31
CA MET A 285 -6.75 -12.78 6.68
C MET A 285 -7.24 -11.36 6.36
N TYR A 286 -7.12 -10.41 7.29
CA TYR A 286 -7.46 -9.00 7.02
C TYR A 286 -6.61 -8.41 5.89
N ALA A 287 -5.30 -8.67 5.89
CA ALA A 287 -4.42 -8.22 4.81
C ALA A 287 -4.82 -8.85 3.47
N THR A 288 -5.12 -10.16 3.47
CA THR A 288 -5.55 -10.89 2.27
C THR A 288 -6.81 -10.29 1.67
N PHE A 289 -7.87 -10.12 2.46
CA PHE A 289 -9.12 -9.57 1.96
C PHE A 289 -9.02 -8.09 1.62
N GLY A 290 -8.32 -7.28 2.42
CA GLY A 290 -8.14 -5.85 2.14
C GLY A 290 -7.40 -5.59 0.84
N VAL A 291 -6.27 -6.28 0.61
CA VAL A 291 -5.51 -6.12 -0.64
C VAL A 291 -6.27 -6.72 -1.82
N SER A 292 -6.94 -7.85 -1.63
CA SER A 292 -7.77 -8.44 -2.68
C SER A 292 -8.91 -7.51 -3.09
N LEU A 293 -9.55 -6.82 -2.13
CA LEU A 293 -10.59 -5.83 -2.39
C LEU A 293 -10.08 -4.68 -3.27
N VAL A 294 -8.89 -4.14 -2.97
CA VAL A 294 -8.26 -3.09 -3.79
C VAL A 294 -7.91 -3.60 -5.18
N CYS A 295 -7.28 -4.77 -5.30
CA CYS A 295 -6.91 -5.35 -6.60
C CYS A 295 -8.16 -5.62 -7.45
N LEU A 296 -9.20 -6.21 -6.86
CA LEU A 296 -10.44 -6.53 -7.55
C LEU A 296 -11.24 -5.28 -7.92
N PHE A 297 -11.18 -4.22 -7.11
CA PHE A 297 -11.75 -2.92 -7.50
C PHE A 297 -11.09 -2.39 -8.77
N MET A 298 -9.75 -2.39 -8.82
CA MET A 298 -9.01 -1.95 -10.00
C MET A 298 -9.32 -2.81 -11.23
N LEU A 299 -9.39 -4.14 -11.07
CA LEU A 299 -9.69 -5.08 -12.16
C LEU A 299 -11.16 -5.05 -12.61
N SER A 300 -12.07 -4.59 -11.75
CA SER A 300 -13.51 -4.57 -12.04
C SER A 300 -13.90 -3.49 -13.05
N TYR A 301 -13.08 -2.46 -13.22
CA TYR A 301 -13.42 -1.31 -14.04
C TYR A 301 -13.25 -1.62 -15.54
N PRO A 302 -14.33 -1.64 -16.35
CA PRO A 302 -14.23 -1.92 -17.78
C PRO A 302 -13.56 -0.76 -18.52
N ALA A 303 -13.02 -1.06 -19.71
CA ALA A 303 -12.65 -0.01 -20.66
C ALA A 303 -13.90 0.82 -20.95
N THR A 304 -13.90 2.09 -20.54
CA THR A 304 -15.11 2.92 -20.58
C THR A 304 -14.78 4.28 -21.17
N ASP A 305 -15.60 4.67 -22.15
CA ASP A 305 -15.65 6.03 -22.68
C ASP A 305 -16.74 6.78 -21.91
N TYR A 306 -16.32 7.81 -21.18
CA TYR A 306 -17.19 8.70 -20.44
C TYR A 306 -17.49 9.92 -21.28
N VAL A 307 -18.78 10.25 -21.42
CA VAL A 307 -19.25 11.51 -21.97
C VAL A 307 -19.95 12.26 -20.86
N ILE A 308 -19.38 13.38 -20.42
CA ILE A 308 -20.01 14.29 -19.46
C ILE A 308 -20.57 15.47 -20.23
N HIS A 309 -21.91 15.56 -20.31
CA HIS A 309 -22.60 16.70 -20.93
C HIS A 309 -22.42 17.96 -20.08
N GLY A 310 -21.46 18.80 -20.45
CA GLY A 310 -21.14 20.05 -19.78
C GLY A 310 -21.91 21.24 -20.34
N ILE A 311 -21.93 22.34 -19.59
CA ILE A 311 -22.59 23.61 -19.97
C ILE A 311 -21.97 24.22 -21.25
N ARG A 312 -20.71 23.86 -21.57
CA ARG A 312 -19.97 24.36 -22.74
C ARG A 312 -19.72 23.28 -23.82
N GLY A 313 -20.41 22.14 -23.72
CA GLY A 313 -20.24 20.98 -24.59
C GLY A 313 -19.85 19.71 -23.83
N ASP A 314 -19.74 18.63 -24.59
CA ASP A 314 -19.46 17.30 -24.07
C ASP A 314 -17.97 17.14 -23.74
N ILE A 315 -17.67 16.66 -22.53
CA ILE A 315 -16.32 16.28 -22.11
C ILE A 315 -16.21 14.77 -22.27
N VAL A 316 -15.47 14.33 -23.28
CA VAL A 316 -15.26 12.91 -23.58
C VAL A 316 -13.92 12.45 -23.00
N PHE A 317 -13.87 11.31 -22.32
CA PHE A 317 -12.63 10.68 -21.89
C PHE A 317 -12.72 9.17 -21.78
N SER A 318 -11.64 8.48 -22.11
CA SER A 318 -11.55 7.02 -22.05
C SER A 318 -10.62 6.57 -20.92
N THR A 319 -10.96 5.46 -20.28
CA THR A 319 -10.11 4.82 -19.26
C THR A 319 -10.08 3.33 -19.52
N SER A 320 -8.88 2.75 -19.54
CA SER A 320 -8.67 1.32 -19.78
C SER A 320 -7.42 0.81 -19.06
N MET A 321 -7.40 -0.49 -18.71
CA MET A 321 -6.27 -1.15 -18.07
C MET A 321 -5.51 -1.99 -19.10
N SER A 322 -4.27 -1.61 -19.40
CA SER A 322 -3.41 -2.38 -20.32
C SER A 322 -2.98 -3.74 -19.75
N LEU A 323 -2.45 -4.62 -20.60
CA LEU A 323 -2.13 -6.02 -20.24
C LEU A 323 -1.11 -6.13 -19.09
N VAL A 324 -0.09 -5.27 -19.06
CA VAL A 324 0.97 -5.30 -18.06
C VAL A 324 0.47 -5.01 -16.64
N PRO A 325 -0.18 -3.85 -16.36
CA PRO A 325 -0.72 -3.59 -15.03
C PRO A 325 -1.77 -4.64 -14.64
N PHE A 326 -2.52 -5.19 -15.59
CA PHE A 326 -3.41 -6.31 -15.35
C PHE A 326 -2.65 -7.54 -14.80
N VAL A 327 -1.58 -7.99 -15.48
CA VAL A 327 -0.74 -9.11 -15.05
C VAL A 327 -0.14 -8.87 -13.65
N ILE A 328 0.37 -7.66 -13.38
CA ILE A 328 0.92 -7.30 -12.06
C ILE A 328 -0.17 -7.38 -10.99
N THR A 329 -1.35 -6.84 -11.28
CA THR A 329 -2.47 -6.79 -10.32
C THR A 329 -2.98 -8.19 -10.01
N VAL A 330 -3.14 -9.06 -11.01
CA VAL A 330 -3.52 -10.46 -10.77
C VAL A 330 -2.40 -11.20 -10.02
N PHE A 331 -1.11 -10.96 -10.32
CA PHE A 331 -0.02 -11.57 -9.56
C PHE A 331 -0.09 -11.24 -8.07
N VAL A 332 -0.30 -9.96 -7.73
CA VAL A 332 -0.47 -9.49 -6.34
C VAL A 332 -1.70 -10.13 -5.71
N LEU A 333 -2.83 -10.17 -6.42
CA LEU A 333 -4.04 -10.85 -5.96
C LEU A 333 -3.76 -12.33 -5.65
N GLY A 334 -3.09 -13.04 -6.55
CA GLY A 334 -2.70 -14.44 -6.39
C GLY A 334 -1.81 -14.66 -5.16
N PHE A 335 -0.81 -13.80 -4.95
CA PHE A 335 0.08 -13.84 -3.78
C PHE A 335 -0.73 -13.73 -2.48
N PHE A 336 -1.61 -12.73 -2.35
CA PHE A 336 -2.41 -12.55 -1.13
C PHE A 336 -3.43 -13.69 -0.93
N MET A 337 -4.07 -14.17 -2.00
CA MET A 337 -4.91 -15.37 -1.93
C MET A 337 -4.11 -16.60 -1.43
N SER A 338 -2.82 -16.70 -1.77
CA SER A 338 -1.92 -17.73 -1.22
C SER A 338 -1.79 -17.65 0.31
N LEU A 339 -1.58 -16.45 0.83
CA LEU A 339 -1.43 -16.23 2.27
C LEU A 339 -2.72 -16.56 3.02
N GLY A 340 -3.87 -16.15 2.48
CA GLY A 340 -5.18 -16.46 3.05
C GLY A 340 -5.47 -17.96 3.10
N LYS A 341 -5.11 -18.73 2.06
CA LYS A 341 -5.27 -20.20 2.06
C LYS A 341 -4.54 -20.85 3.24
N ALA A 342 -3.33 -20.40 3.53
CA ALA A 342 -2.55 -20.91 4.66
C ALA A 342 -3.13 -20.47 6.01
N ALA A 343 -3.57 -19.20 6.11
CA ALA A 343 -4.17 -18.67 7.33
C ALA A 343 -5.46 -19.40 7.73
N VAL A 344 -6.34 -19.72 6.78
CA VAL A 344 -7.57 -20.50 7.07
C VAL A 344 -7.23 -21.90 7.58
N TYR A 345 -6.33 -22.63 6.90
CA TYR A 345 -5.96 -24.00 7.29
C TYR A 345 -5.26 -24.06 8.64
N LYS A 346 -4.61 -22.98 9.05
CA LYS A 346 -4.02 -22.88 10.38
C LYS A 346 -5.06 -22.80 11.51
N HIS A 347 -6.23 -22.23 11.26
CA HIS A 347 -7.29 -22.16 12.28
C HIS A 347 -7.91 -23.54 12.58
N ILE A 348 -8.00 -24.42 11.58
CA ILE A 348 -8.67 -25.72 11.71
C ILE A 348 -8.14 -26.58 12.87
N PRO A 349 -6.82 -26.88 12.98
CA PRO A 349 -6.29 -27.71 14.07
C PRO A 349 -6.31 -27.02 15.43
N VAL A 350 -6.42 -25.68 15.47
CA VAL A 350 -6.52 -24.92 16.73
C VAL A 350 -7.92 -25.03 17.32
N TYR A 351 -8.96 -24.96 16.48
CA TYR A 351 -10.35 -25.04 16.95
C TYR A 351 -10.90 -26.47 17.01
N TYR A 352 -10.38 -27.39 16.19
CA TYR A 352 -10.88 -28.76 16.05
C TYR A 352 -9.72 -29.80 16.01
N PRO A 353 -8.93 -29.92 17.09
CA PRO A 353 -7.74 -30.79 17.11
C PRO A 353 -8.06 -32.26 16.84
N ASP A 354 -9.22 -32.76 17.29
CA ASP A 354 -9.63 -34.16 17.12
C ASP A 354 -10.38 -34.44 15.79
N HIS A 355 -10.63 -33.40 15.00
CA HIS A 355 -11.47 -33.43 13.80
C HIS A 355 -10.84 -32.67 12.61
N VAL A 356 -9.52 -32.55 12.56
CA VAL A 356 -8.80 -31.81 11.50
C VAL A 356 -9.11 -32.34 10.11
N GLY A 357 -9.19 -33.67 9.95
CA GLY A 357 -9.48 -34.33 8.68
C GLY A 357 -10.89 -34.03 8.15
N SER A 358 -11.93 -34.13 9.00
CA SER A 358 -13.31 -33.90 8.58
C SER A 358 -13.64 -32.42 8.38
N VAL A 359 -13.19 -31.54 9.29
CA VAL A 359 -13.37 -30.08 9.16
C VAL A 359 -12.54 -29.53 8.00
N GLY A 360 -11.28 -29.95 7.86
CA GLY A 360 -10.42 -29.61 6.72
C GLY A 360 -10.96 -30.14 5.39
N GLY A 361 -11.57 -31.32 5.39
CA GLY A 361 -12.28 -31.89 4.25
C GLY A 361 -13.50 -31.08 3.84
N MET A 362 -14.35 -30.67 4.79
CA MET A 362 -15.51 -29.81 4.50
C MET A 362 -15.09 -28.42 4.01
N VAL A 363 -14.21 -27.73 4.73
CA VAL A 363 -13.73 -26.40 4.34
C VAL A 363 -13.10 -26.48 2.94
N GLY A 364 -12.34 -27.55 2.68
CA GLY A 364 -11.80 -27.86 1.36
C GLY A 364 -12.86 -28.13 0.31
N MET A 365 -13.93 -28.86 0.63
CA MET A 365 -15.06 -29.13 -0.28
C MET A 365 -15.78 -27.83 -0.66
N VAL A 366 -16.20 -27.02 0.32
CA VAL A 366 -16.89 -25.75 0.06
C VAL A 366 -15.98 -24.78 -0.69
N GLY A 367 -14.70 -24.71 -0.30
CA GLY A 367 -13.72 -23.92 -1.04
C GLY A 367 -13.59 -24.37 -2.50
N GLY A 368 -13.57 -25.67 -2.74
CA GLY A 368 -13.55 -26.23 -4.09
C GLY A 368 -14.82 -25.95 -4.90
N LEU A 369 -15.99 -26.00 -4.26
CA LEU A 369 -17.26 -25.61 -4.91
C LEU A 369 -17.24 -24.18 -5.45
N GLY A 370 -16.47 -23.28 -4.82
CA GLY A 370 -16.24 -21.94 -5.38
C GLY A 370 -15.58 -21.97 -6.75
N GLY A 371 -14.64 -22.88 -6.98
CA GLY A 371 -14.01 -23.07 -8.30
C GLY A 371 -14.93 -23.70 -9.35
N PHE A 372 -16.08 -24.26 -8.97
CA PHE A 372 -17.13 -24.74 -9.88
C PHE A 372 -18.18 -23.65 -10.15
N ILE A 373 -18.69 -23.03 -9.09
CA ILE A 373 -19.77 -22.03 -9.18
C ILE A 373 -19.28 -20.76 -9.87
N LEU A 374 -18.08 -20.27 -9.52
CA LEU A 374 -17.61 -18.97 -9.98
C LEU A 374 -17.36 -18.91 -11.50
N PRO A 375 -16.75 -19.91 -12.17
CA PRO A 375 -16.63 -19.87 -13.64
C PRO A 375 -17.98 -19.83 -14.37
N ILE A 376 -18.99 -20.53 -13.84
CA ILE A 376 -20.36 -20.47 -14.40
C ILE A 376 -20.93 -19.06 -14.21
N VAL A 377 -20.77 -18.47 -13.03
CA VAL A 377 -21.20 -17.09 -12.76
C VAL A 377 -20.43 -16.09 -13.62
N PHE A 378 -19.12 -16.27 -13.82
CA PHE A 378 -18.31 -15.41 -14.69
C PHE A 378 -18.83 -15.46 -16.11
N GLY A 379 -19.11 -16.66 -16.62
CA GLY A 379 -19.69 -16.84 -17.95
C GLY A 379 -21.09 -16.25 -18.06
N ALA A 380 -21.96 -16.53 -17.10
CA ALA A 380 -23.33 -16.02 -17.10
C ALA A 380 -23.37 -14.49 -17.04
N VAL A 381 -22.57 -13.85 -16.17
CA VAL A 381 -22.54 -12.39 -16.09
C VAL A 381 -21.85 -11.80 -17.32
N SER A 382 -20.82 -12.43 -17.89
CA SER A 382 -20.21 -12.02 -19.17
C SER A 382 -21.24 -12.05 -20.30
N ASP A 383 -21.94 -13.16 -20.49
CA ASP A 383 -22.98 -13.35 -21.51
C ASP A 383 -24.16 -12.38 -21.32
N LEU A 384 -24.57 -12.10 -20.07
CA LEU A 384 -25.70 -11.21 -19.75
C LEU A 384 -25.36 -9.72 -19.89
N THR A 385 -24.14 -9.32 -19.50
CA THR A 385 -23.74 -7.90 -19.46
C THR A 385 -23.00 -7.46 -20.70
N GLY A 386 -22.37 -8.38 -21.44
CA GLY A 386 -21.42 -8.08 -22.50
C GLY A 386 -20.08 -7.51 -21.98
N ILE A 387 -19.82 -7.57 -20.68
CA ILE A 387 -18.64 -6.95 -20.04
C ILE A 387 -17.69 -8.03 -19.52
N TRP A 388 -16.49 -8.11 -20.10
CA TRP A 388 -15.44 -9.05 -19.67
C TRP A 388 -15.02 -8.87 -18.20
N THR A 389 -14.91 -7.63 -17.71
CA THR A 389 -14.48 -7.33 -16.32
C THR A 389 -15.53 -7.69 -15.26
N SER A 390 -16.73 -8.09 -15.66
CA SER A 390 -17.81 -8.46 -14.75
C SER A 390 -17.44 -9.61 -13.79
N CYS A 391 -16.58 -10.53 -14.23
CA CYS A 391 -16.02 -11.57 -13.36
C CYS A 391 -15.30 -10.99 -12.12
N PHE A 392 -14.56 -9.88 -12.28
CA PHE A 392 -13.90 -9.19 -11.17
C PHE A 392 -14.88 -8.39 -10.31
N MET A 393 -15.97 -7.86 -10.87
CA MET A 393 -17.05 -7.23 -10.11
C MET A 393 -17.70 -8.24 -9.14
N VAL A 394 -17.98 -9.46 -9.62
CA VAL A 394 -18.51 -10.56 -8.81
C VAL A 394 -17.54 -10.90 -7.66
N LEU A 395 -16.24 -11.00 -7.97
CA LEU A 395 -15.23 -11.27 -6.94
C LEU A 395 -15.05 -10.12 -5.96
N PHE A 396 -15.15 -8.86 -6.42
CA PHE A 396 -15.10 -7.68 -5.58
C PHE A 396 -16.24 -7.68 -4.56
N ALA A 397 -17.46 -7.96 -5.01
CA ALA A 397 -18.61 -8.12 -4.12
C ALA A 397 -18.40 -9.29 -3.13
N LEU A 398 -17.94 -10.44 -3.62
CA LEU A 398 -17.68 -11.63 -2.80
C LEU A 398 -16.65 -11.36 -1.69
N VAL A 399 -15.53 -10.71 -2.01
CA VAL A 399 -14.51 -10.40 -1.00
C VAL A 399 -14.96 -9.30 -0.05
N GLY A 400 -15.71 -8.30 -0.52
CA GLY A 400 -16.32 -7.28 0.31
C GLY A 400 -17.26 -7.87 1.35
N ILE A 401 -18.13 -8.80 0.93
CA ILE A 401 -19.02 -9.55 1.82
C ILE A 401 -18.22 -10.41 2.80
N ALA A 402 -17.22 -11.15 2.33
CA ALA A 402 -16.38 -11.99 3.19
C ALA A 402 -15.63 -11.17 4.24
N LEU A 403 -15.09 -10.01 3.86
CA LEU A 403 -14.39 -9.08 4.75
C LEU A 403 -15.34 -8.47 5.78
N ALA A 404 -16.50 -7.96 5.36
CA ALA A 404 -17.50 -7.38 6.24
C ALA A 404 -18.01 -8.42 7.25
N TRP A 405 -18.34 -9.63 6.77
CA TRP A 405 -18.79 -10.73 7.60
C TRP A 405 -17.71 -11.16 8.61
N MET A 406 -16.46 -11.27 8.18
CA MET A 406 -15.33 -11.56 9.07
C MET A 406 -15.16 -10.48 10.13
N HIS A 407 -15.24 -9.21 9.76
CA HIS A 407 -15.09 -8.11 10.69
C HIS A 407 -16.20 -8.09 11.75
N ILE A 408 -17.45 -8.26 11.32
CA ILE A 408 -18.62 -8.33 12.22
C ILE A 408 -18.51 -9.54 13.16
N ALA A 409 -18.19 -10.72 12.62
CA ALA A 409 -18.07 -11.95 13.42
C ALA A 409 -16.96 -11.82 14.48
N ILE A 410 -15.82 -11.23 14.13
CA ILE A 410 -14.72 -11.00 15.08
C ILE A 410 -15.16 -10.01 16.17
N ARG A 411 -15.81 -8.90 15.79
CA ARG A 411 -16.33 -7.93 16.77
C ARG A 411 -17.36 -8.55 17.70
N GLN A 412 -18.30 -9.33 17.18
CA GLN A 412 -19.29 -10.03 18.01
C GLN A 412 -18.64 -11.04 18.98
N MET A 413 -17.59 -11.75 18.54
CA MET A 413 -16.85 -12.66 19.42
C MET A 413 -16.07 -11.90 20.51
N GLU A 414 -15.45 -10.77 20.16
CA GLU A 414 -14.76 -9.90 21.12
C GLU A 414 -15.73 -9.25 22.10
N GLN A 415 -16.92 -8.83 21.65
CA GLN A 415 -17.99 -8.28 22.47
C GLN A 415 -18.58 -9.34 23.43
N LYS A 416 -18.83 -10.57 22.96
CA LYS A 416 -19.28 -11.68 23.80
C LYS A 416 -18.22 -12.07 24.83
N ALA A 417 -16.95 -12.08 24.45
CA ALA A 417 -15.84 -12.32 25.37
C ALA A 417 -15.65 -11.18 26.39
N ALA A 418 -16.07 -9.96 26.05
CA ALA A 418 -16.05 -8.80 26.93
C ALA A 418 -17.30 -8.66 27.83
N GLY A 419 -18.34 -9.46 27.63
CA GLY A 419 -19.52 -9.51 28.51
C GLY A 419 -20.53 -8.35 28.37
N MET A 420 -20.58 -7.67 27.22
CA MET A 420 -21.49 -6.52 27.01
C MET A 420 -22.91 -6.98 26.60
N ASP A 421 -23.94 -6.57 27.37
CA ASP A 421 -25.37 -6.82 27.08
C ASP A 421 -25.96 -5.67 26.23
N ASN A 422 -26.72 -6.02 25.19
CA ASN A 422 -27.18 -5.12 24.12
C ASN A 422 -28.45 -4.33 24.47
N ARG A 423 -28.95 -4.41 25.71
CA ARG A 423 -30.23 -3.78 26.12
C ARG A 423 -30.08 -2.50 26.94
N SER A 424 -28.85 -2.03 27.19
CA SER A 424 -28.59 -0.83 28.00
C SER A 424 -27.74 0.20 27.26
N LEU A 425 -28.08 0.50 26.00
CA LEU A 425 -27.46 1.61 25.29
C LEU A 425 -28.42 2.80 25.29
N PRO A 426 -28.12 3.89 26.02
CA PRO A 426 -28.54 5.21 25.60
C PRO A 426 -27.58 5.73 24.51
N GLU A 427 -28.14 6.49 23.57
CA GLU A 427 -27.43 7.18 22.51
C GLU A 427 -26.42 8.20 23.09
N PHE A 428 -25.30 8.37 22.39
CA PHE A 428 -24.09 9.06 22.85
C PHE A 428 -24.30 10.53 23.25
N PRO A 429 -23.62 10.93 24.33
CA PRO A 429 -22.76 12.13 24.28
C PRO A 429 -21.40 11.88 24.97
N GLU A 430 -20.34 11.95 24.17
CA GLU A 430 -18.92 12.10 24.52
C GLU A 430 -18.29 11.24 25.66
N MET A 431 -17.62 10.14 25.26
CA MET A 431 -16.25 9.80 25.72
C MET A 431 -15.86 10.08 27.19
N ALA A 432 -16.60 9.58 28.18
CA ALA A 432 -16.30 9.92 29.57
C ALA A 432 -15.24 9.02 30.26
N ASP A 433 -15.20 7.69 30.09
CA ASP A 433 -14.32 6.85 30.94
C ASP A 433 -13.69 5.61 30.27
N LEU A 434 -13.17 5.73 29.04
CA LEU A 434 -12.58 4.60 28.33
C LEU A 434 -11.05 4.50 28.46
N HIS A 435 -10.55 4.21 29.66
CA HIS A 435 -9.23 3.60 29.87
C HIS A 435 -9.23 2.66 31.10
N GLU A 436 -9.62 1.40 30.91
CA GLU A 436 -9.14 0.33 31.82
C GLU A 436 -7.90 -0.34 31.22
N GLU A 437 -6.72 0.08 31.70
CA GLU A 437 -5.40 -0.37 31.25
C GLU A 437 -5.11 -1.86 31.48
N LYS A 438 -5.91 -2.59 32.26
CA LYS A 438 -5.51 -3.91 32.78
C LYS A 438 -5.86 -5.13 31.93
N LYS A 439 -6.65 -5.02 30.86
CA LYS A 439 -7.10 -6.20 30.07
C LYS A 439 -6.45 -6.39 28.69
N HIS A 440 -5.56 -5.50 28.24
CA HIS A 440 -4.88 -5.61 26.94
C HIS A 440 -3.44 -6.19 27.00
N ALA A 441 -2.98 -6.66 28.17
CA ALA A 441 -1.58 -7.08 28.37
C ALA A 441 -1.19 -8.44 27.76
N ALA A 442 -2.12 -9.25 27.22
CA ALA A 442 -1.86 -10.66 26.91
C ALA A 442 -1.54 -10.99 25.42
N ALA A 443 -1.34 -10.01 24.55
CA ALA A 443 -0.93 -10.26 23.16
C ALA A 443 0.04 -9.20 22.63
N LYS A 444 1.31 -9.24 23.09
CA LYS A 444 2.35 -8.33 22.58
C LYS A 444 2.74 -8.71 21.13
N PRO A 445 2.59 -7.81 20.14
CA PRO A 445 3.14 -8.01 18.80
C PRO A 445 4.68 -7.84 18.84
N SER A 446 5.45 -8.70 18.17
CA SER A 446 6.94 -8.66 18.20
C SER A 446 7.63 -7.38 17.65
N LYS A 447 6.86 -6.36 17.25
CA LYS A 447 7.36 -5.08 16.73
C LYS A 447 6.85 -3.83 17.46
N VAL A 448 5.95 -4.00 18.43
CA VAL A 448 5.54 -2.93 19.33
C VAL A 448 6.51 -2.93 20.51
N LEU A 449 7.21 -1.83 20.69
CA LEU A 449 8.13 -1.61 21.80
C LEU A 449 7.28 -1.29 23.03
N ALA A 450 7.17 -2.28 23.93
CA ALA A 450 6.39 -2.15 25.16
C ALA A 450 7.11 -1.29 26.22
N GLU A 451 8.44 -1.32 26.23
CA GLU A 451 9.27 -0.41 27.01
C GLU A 451 10.24 0.30 26.05
N TRP A 452 10.25 1.64 26.09
CA TRP A 452 11.13 2.47 25.28
C TRP A 452 11.70 3.60 26.14
N LYS A 453 12.97 3.47 26.55
CA LYS A 453 13.64 4.40 27.48
C LYS A 453 14.83 5.08 26.78
N PRO A 454 14.61 5.92 25.76
CA PRO A 454 15.70 6.50 24.97
C PRO A 454 16.62 7.42 25.78
N GLU A 455 16.16 7.96 26.91
CA GLU A 455 16.95 8.81 27.81
C GLU A 455 17.88 8.00 28.76
N ASP A 456 17.71 6.68 28.86
CA ASP A 456 18.60 5.81 29.62
C ASP A 456 19.82 5.45 28.74
N SER A 457 21.01 5.86 29.19
CA SER A 457 22.27 5.65 28.48
C SER A 457 22.58 4.18 28.20
N GLU A 458 22.31 3.29 29.16
CA GLU A 458 22.62 1.87 29.03
C GLU A 458 21.68 1.22 28.03
N PHE A 459 20.37 1.54 28.12
CA PHE A 459 19.38 1.09 27.14
C PHE A 459 19.69 1.61 25.73
N TRP A 460 20.09 2.88 25.62
CA TRP A 460 20.38 3.53 24.34
C TRP A 460 21.54 2.86 23.61
N GLU A 461 22.66 2.62 24.30
CA GLU A 461 23.85 1.98 23.72
C GLU A 461 23.60 0.51 23.35
N GLN A 462 22.89 -0.24 24.19
CA GLN A 462 22.67 -1.67 23.96
C GLN A 462 21.60 -1.95 22.89
N THR A 463 20.52 -1.15 22.85
CA THR A 463 19.31 -1.46 22.07
C THR A 463 18.72 -0.25 21.34
N GLY A 464 18.55 0.88 22.03
CA GLY A 464 17.79 2.02 21.57
C GLY A 464 18.33 2.65 20.28
N GLU A 465 19.64 2.88 20.21
CA GLU A 465 20.28 3.55 19.08
C GLU A 465 20.08 2.79 17.77
N ARG A 466 20.27 1.46 17.77
CA ARG A 466 20.11 0.62 16.58
C ARG A 466 18.69 0.67 16.03
N ILE A 467 17.70 0.64 16.92
CA ILE A 467 16.28 0.68 16.53
C ILE A 467 15.90 2.08 16.03
N ALA A 468 16.34 3.13 16.71
CA ALA A 468 16.08 4.51 16.32
C ALA A 468 16.70 4.85 14.95
N ARG A 469 17.97 4.48 14.73
CA ARG A 469 18.65 4.64 13.44
C ARG A 469 17.94 3.88 12.33
N ARG A 470 17.52 2.63 12.56
CA ARG A 470 16.76 1.86 11.56
C ARG A 470 15.45 2.56 11.16
N ASN A 471 14.69 3.06 12.13
CA ASN A 471 13.44 3.77 11.86
C ASN A 471 13.70 5.09 11.10
N LEU A 472 14.76 5.82 11.46
CA LEU A 472 15.18 7.03 10.76
C LEU A 472 15.58 6.76 9.31
N PHE A 473 16.43 5.77 9.05
CA PHE A 473 16.90 5.43 7.70
C PHE A 473 15.81 4.83 6.80
N ILE A 474 14.70 4.36 7.35
CA ILE A 474 13.51 3.97 6.58
C ILE A 474 12.57 5.17 6.37
N SER A 475 12.45 6.04 7.37
CA SER A 475 11.63 7.26 7.29
C SER A 475 12.15 8.26 6.25
N ILE A 476 13.48 8.45 6.16
CA ILE A 476 14.11 9.37 5.19
C ILE A 476 13.70 9.07 3.74
N PRO A 477 13.91 7.85 3.19
CA PRO A 477 13.54 7.57 1.81
C PRO A 477 12.01 7.61 1.59
N ALA A 478 11.20 7.18 2.56
CA ALA A 478 9.75 7.31 2.48
C ALA A 478 9.30 8.78 2.39
N LEU A 479 9.92 9.66 3.19
CA LEU A 479 9.65 11.08 3.17
C LEU A 479 10.19 11.77 1.90
N LEU A 480 11.36 11.37 1.42
CA LEU A 480 11.93 11.85 0.16
C LEU A 480 10.96 11.57 -1.00
N LEU A 481 10.45 10.34 -1.09
CA LEU A 481 9.46 9.97 -2.11
C LEU A 481 8.15 10.75 -1.96
N ALA A 482 7.73 11.03 -0.73
CA ALA A 482 6.57 11.88 -0.47
C ALA A 482 6.76 13.29 -1.03
N PHE A 483 7.93 13.93 -0.84
CA PHE A 483 8.20 15.24 -1.44
C PHE A 483 8.34 15.20 -2.97
N ALA A 484 8.93 14.12 -3.51
CA ALA A 484 9.02 13.92 -4.95
C ALA A 484 7.63 13.88 -5.59
N VAL A 485 6.73 13.03 -5.08
CA VAL A 485 5.35 12.93 -5.58
C VAL A 485 4.57 14.21 -5.32
N TRP A 486 4.77 14.87 -4.17
CA TRP A 486 4.07 16.10 -3.85
C TRP A 486 4.35 17.21 -4.86
N MET A 487 5.59 17.34 -5.32
CA MET A 487 6.03 18.41 -6.23
C MET A 487 6.08 17.99 -7.70
N VAL A 488 5.70 16.76 -8.07
CA VAL A 488 5.82 16.24 -9.45
C VAL A 488 5.19 17.15 -10.50
N TRP A 489 4.08 17.79 -10.12
CA TRP A 489 3.34 18.74 -10.95
C TRP A 489 4.17 19.96 -11.36
N SER A 490 5.17 20.37 -10.57
CA SER A 490 6.04 21.49 -10.92
C SER A 490 6.79 21.28 -12.24
N VAL A 491 7.07 20.03 -12.64
CA VAL A 491 7.72 19.71 -13.92
C VAL A 491 6.71 19.30 -14.97
N VAL A 492 5.72 18.48 -14.60
CA VAL A 492 4.73 17.94 -15.55
C VAL A 492 3.97 19.06 -16.27
N VAL A 493 3.49 20.08 -15.55
CA VAL A 493 2.73 21.18 -16.17
C VAL A 493 3.53 21.97 -17.21
N ALA A 494 4.86 22.01 -17.09
CA ALA A 494 5.72 22.72 -18.04
C ALA A 494 5.88 21.96 -19.37
N LYS A 495 5.55 20.65 -19.40
CA LYS A 495 5.65 19.79 -20.59
C LYS A 495 4.30 19.38 -21.16
N LEU A 496 3.20 19.51 -20.43
CA LEU A 496 1.85 19.20 -20.95
C LEU A 496 1.55 19.87 -22.30
N PRO A 497 1.80 21.18 -22.52
CA PRO A 497 1.52 21.79 -23.82
C PRO A 497 2.33 21.20 -24.98
N SER A 498 3.55 20.72 -24.70
CA SER A 498 4.42 20.16 -25.74
C SER A 498 3.91 18.84 -26.33
N ILE A 499 3.03 18.14 -25.62
CA ILE A 499 2.46 16.84 -26.03
C ILE A 499 0.96 16.92 -26.33
N GLY A 500 0.44 18.11 -26.65
CA GLY A 500 -0.93 18.29 -27.18
C GLY A 500 -2.01 18.71 -26.18
N PHE A 501 -1.68 18.95 -24.90
CA PHE A 501 -2.66 19.50 -23.94
C PHE A 501 -2.81 21.01 -24.09
N ASP A 502 -3.98 21.48 -24.51
CA ASP A 502 -4.29 22.91 -24.67
C ASP A 502 -4.87 23.53 -23.38
N TYR A 503 -4.03 23.69 -22.36
CA TYR A 503 -4.40 24.33 -21.09
C TYR A 503 -3.89 25.77 -21.02
N SER A 504 -4.72 26.66 -20.47
CA SER A 504 -4.31 28.04 -20.23
C SER A 504 -3.20 28.14 -19.18
N THR A 505 -2.43 29.23 -19.22
CA THR A 505 -1.39 29.50 -18.22
C THR A 505 -1.92 29.42 -16.80
N ASP A 506 -3.11 29.96 -16.52
CA ASP A 506 -3.70 29.88 -15.18
C ASP A 506 -4.04 28.44 -14.79
N GLN A 507 -4.55 27.62 -15.71
CA GLN A 507 -4.81 26.20 -15.47
C GLN A 507 -3.52 25.42 -15.13
N LEU A 508 -2.43 25.69 -15.83
CA LEU A 508 -1.13 25.07 -15.53
C LEU A 508 -0.62 25.48 -14.13
N PHE A 509 -0.75 26.76 -13.76
CA PHE A 509 -0.39 27.23 -12.41
C PHE A 509 -1.32 26.65 -11.32
N TRP A 510 -2.60 26.42 -11.62
CA TRP A 510 -3.52 25.74 -10.73
C TRP A 510 -3.10 24.30 -10.45
N LEU A 511 -2.73 23.54 -11.47
CA LEU A 511 -2.23 22.17 -11.30
C LEU A 511 -0.94 22.12 -10.48
N ALA A 512 -0.05 23.10 -10.65
CA ALA A 512 1.14 23.23 -9.81
C ALA A 512 0.82 23.61 -8.35
N ALA A 513 -0.26 24.38 -8.13
CA ALA A 513 -0.65 24.90 -6.81
C ALA A 513 -1.44 23.90 -5.94
N LEU A 514 -2.33 23.10 -6.55
CA LEU A 514 -3.27 22.23 -5.84
C LEU A 514 -2.66 21.19 -4.90
N PRO A 515 -1.53 20.54 -5.22
CA PRO A 515 -0.89 19.63 -4.27
C PRO A 515 -0.54 20.36 -2.96
N GLY A 516 -0.18 21.65 -3.06
CA GLY A 516 0.07 22.51 -1.91
C GLY A 516 -1.14 22.67 -1.00
N LEU A 517 -2.33 22.86 -1.58
CA LEU A 517 -3.59 23.05 -0.86
C LEU A 517 -3.99 21.81 -0.06
N SER A 518 -4.07 20.66 -0.73
CA SER A 518 -4.42 19.39 -0.07
C SER A 518 -3.32 18.95 0.90
N GLY A 519 -2.05 19.09 0.53
CA GLY A 519 -0.92 18.75 1.38
C GLY A 519 -0.87 19.55 2.68
N ALA A 520 -1.09 20.87 2.61
CA ALA A 520 -1.17 21.72 3.80
C ALA A 520 -2.34 21.33 4.71
N THR A 521 -3.50 21.07 4.12
CA THR A 521 -4.70 20.66 4.86
C THR A 521 -4.50 19.30 5.55
N LEU A 522 -3.95 18.31 4.83
CA LEU A 522 -3.70 16.97 5.36
C LEU A 522 -2.62 16.94 6.43
N ARG A 523 -1.61 17.84 6.36
CA ARG A 523 -0.58 17.97 7.41
C ARG A 523 -1.18 18.21 8.80
N ILE A 524 -2.28 18.96 8.89
CA ILE A 524 -2.99 19.21 10.15
C ILE A 524 -3.45 17.89 10.76
N PHE A 525 -3.96 16.96 9.94
CA PHE A 525 -4.51 15.69 10.42
C PHE A 525 -3.43 14.60 10.59
N TYR A 526 -2.44 14.56 9.70
CA TYR A 526 -1.45 13.48 9.65
C TYR A 526 -0.55 13.43 10.89
N SER A 527 -0.29 14.55 11.56
CA SER A 527 0.44 14.56 12.83
C SER A 527 -0.25 13.74 13.92
N PHE A 528 -1.59 13.64 13.88
CA PHE A 528 -2.39 12.91 14.86
C PHE A 528 -2.52 11.41 14.53
N MET A 529 -2.23 11.01 13.31
CA MET A 529 -2.42 9.62 12.87
C MET A 529 -1.37 8.68 13.47
N VAL A 530 -0.17 9.17 13.76
CA VAL A 530 0.92 8.37 14.33
C VAL A 530 0.60 7.87 15.76
N PRO A 531 0.14 8.72 16.69
CA PRO A 531 -0.35 8.25 18.00
C PRO A 531 -1.52 7.26 17.93
N ILE A 532 -2.37 7.35 16.90
CA ILE A 532 -3.57 6.50 16.76
C ILE A 532 -3.21 5.12 16.20
N PHE A 533 -2.48 5.09 15.08
CA PHE A 533 -2.22 3.87 14.31
C PHE A 533 -0.85 3.25 14.56
N GLY A 534 0.06 3.99 15.20
CA GLY A 534 1.47 3.64 15.30
C GLY A 534 2.27 4.09 14.08
N GLY A 535 3.54 4.45 14.30
CA GLY A 535 4.45 4.96 13.29
C GLY A 535 4.70 4.02 12.12
N ARG A 536 4.82 2.71 12.37
CA ARG A 536 5.09 1.70 11.35
C ARG A 536 3.90 1.52 10.41
N LEU A 537 2.71 1.32 10.98
CA LEU A 537 1.49 1.13 10.19
C LEU A 537 1.19 2.40 9.39
N TRP A 538 1.22 3.56 10.03
CA TRP A 538 0.89 4.81 9.35
C TRP A 538 1.88 5.15 8.24
N THR A 539 3.19 5.04 8.48
CA THR A 539 4.20 5.27 7.42
C THR A 539 4.03 4.30 6.26
N THR A 540 3.64 3.06 6.52
CA THR A 540 3.34 2.07 5.46
C THR A 540 2.17 2.55 4.60
N LEU A 541 1.04 2.90 5.24
CA LEU A 541 -0.18 3.30 4.54
C LEU A 541 0.00 4.63 3.79
N SER A 542 0.63 5.61 4.43
CA SER A 542 0.83 6.95 3.88
C SER A 542 1.87 6.97 2.75
N THR A 543 2.81 6.02 2.74
CA THR A 543 3.74 5.84 1.61
C THR A 543 3.05 5.09 0.47
N ALA A 544 2.29 4.03 0.79
CA ALA A 544 1.56 3.26 -0.22
C ALA A 544 0.51 4.09 -0.97
N SER A 545 -0.15 5.04 -0.29
CA SER A 545 -1.16 5.91 -0.92
C SER A 545 -0.58 6.78 -2.06
N LEU A 546 0.73 7.03 -2.06
CA LEU A 546 1.42 7.76 -3.14
C LEU A 546 1.43 7.01 -4.47
N LEU A 547 1.19 5.69 -4.46
CA LEU A 547 1.04 4.90 -5.70
C LEU A 547 -0.15 5.38 -6.53
N ILE A 548 -1.22 5.84 -5.88
CA ILE A 548 -2.44 6.28 -6.55
C ILE A 548 -2.16 7.46 -7.50
N PRO A 549 -1.64 8.62 -7.02
CA PRO A 549 -1.30 9.71 -7.93
C PRO A 549 -0.13 9.38 -8.87
N ALA A 550 0.86 8.58 -8.45
CA ALA A 550 2.00 8.23 -9.30
C ALA A 550 1.58 7.43 -10.55
N PHE A 551 0.75 6.39 -10.37
CA PHE A 551 0.16 5.66 -11.50
C PHE A 551 -0.82 6.55 -12.27
N GLY A 552 -1.70 7.25 -11.56
CA GLY A 552 -2.72 8.08 -12.17
C GLY A 552 -2.14 9.14 -13.12
N ILE A 553 -1.08 9.83 -12.72
CA ILE A 553 -0.36 10.79 -13.58
C ILE A 553 0.26 10.07 -14.77
N GLY A 554 0.97 8.95 -14.52
CA GLY A 554 1.64 8.20 -15.58
C GLY A 554 0.69 7.77 -16.70
N TYR A 555 -0.54 7.38 -16.39
CA TYR A 555 -1.56 7.05 -17.40
C TYR A 555 -2.23 8.30 -17.99
N ALA A 556 -2.62 9.27 -17.16
CA ALA A 556 -3.37 10.44 -17.59
C ALA A 556 -2.62 11.31 -18.61
N VAL A 557 -1.30 11.43 -18.49
CA VAL A 557 -0.51 12.25 -19.43
C VAL A 557 -0.30 11.60 -20.81
N GLN A 558 -0.70 10.34 -21.01
CA GLN A 558 -0.55 9.66 -22.30
C GLN A 558 -1.65 10.04 -23.30
N ASN A 559 -2.78 10.57 -22.83
CA ASN A 559 -3.88 10.96 -23.69
C ASN A 559 -4.17 12.47 -23.57
N PRO A 560 -3.89 13.28 -24.61
CA PRO A 560 -4.20 14.72 -24.66
C PRO A 560 -5.69 15.07 -24.43
N GLU A 561 -6.59 14.11 -24.66
CA GLU A 561 -8.03 14.27 -24.40
C GLU A 561 -8.40 14.10 -22.92
N THR A 562 -7.44 13.81 -22.05
CA THR A 562 -7.70 13.64 -20.61
C THR A 562 -8.30 14.93 -20.04
N PRO A 563 -9.48 14.86 -19.39
CA PRO A 563 -10.14 16.02 -18.83
C PRO A 563 -9.31 16.69 -17.75
N TYR A 564 -9.31 18.02 -17.77
CA TYR A 564 -8.63 18.83 -16.77
C TYR A 564 -9.01 18.44 -15.32
N VAL A 565 -10.27 18.05 -15.08
CA VAL A 565 -10.75 17.60 -13.76
C VAL A 565 -9.99 16.38 -13.23
N ILE A 566 -9.60 15.44 -14.10
CA ILE A 566 -8.80 14.28 -13.68
C ILE A 566 -7.44 14.77 -13.17
N PHE A 567 -6.80 15.71 -13.86
CA PHE A 567 -5.56 16.31 -13.38
C PHE A 567 -5.73 17.12 -12.11
N LEU A 568 -6.85 17.82 -11.90
CA LEU A 568 -7.17 18.48 -10.63
C LEU A 568 -7.22 17.46 -9.47
N VAL A 569 -7.89 16.33 -9.68
CA VAL A 569 -7.98 15.25 -8.68
C VAL A 569 -6.60 14.64 -8.41
N LEU A 570 -5.83 14.32 -9.46
CA LEU A 570 -4.48 13.77 -9.31
C LEU A 570 -3.53 14.76 -8.62
N ALA A 571 -3.64 16.05 -8.91
CA ALA A 571 -2.90 17.10 -8.23
C ALA A 571 -3.27 17.19 -6.74
N LEU A 572 -4.56 17.13 -6.41
CA LEU A 572 -5.01 17.06 -5.01
C LEU A 572 -4.47 15.81 -4.31
N LEU A 573 -4.47 14.65 -4.98
CA LEU A 573 -3.96 13.38 -4.43
C LEU A 573 -2.44 13.41 -4.21
N CYS A 574 -1.67 14.15 -5.02
CA CYS A 574 -0.24 14.38 -4.75
C CYS A 574 0.00 15.06 -3.40
N GLY A 575 -1.00 15.77 -2.86
CA GLY A 575 -0.98 16.32 -1.51
C GLY A 575 -0.84 15.29 -0.39
N PHE A 576 -1.10 14.00 -0.63
CA PHE A 576 -0.73 12.93 0.32
C PHE A 576 0.76 13.01 0.69
N GLY A 577 1.62 13.31 -0.29
CA GLY A 577 3.05 13.51 -0.04
C GLY A 577 3.34 14.69 0.90
N GLY A 578 2.58 15.78 0.76
CA GLY A 578 2.63 16.90 1.70
C GLY A 578 2.27 16.50 3.13
N GLY A 579 1.22 15.72 3.31
CA GLY A 579 0.76 15.21 4.62
C GLY A 579 1.83 14.38 5.35
N ASN A 580 2.59 13.55 4.62
CA ASN A 580 3.60 12.64 5.19
C ASN A 580 4.70 13.34 5.99
N PHE A 581 4.97 14.62 5.72
CA PHE A 581 5.95 15.39 6.49
C PHE A 581 5.56 15.48 7.97
N ALA A 582 4.29 15.81 8.26
CA ALA A 582 3.82 16.01 9.63
C ALA A 582 3.86 14.70 10.43
N SER A 583 3.41 13.60 9.82
CA SER A 583 3.45 12.28 10.46
C SER A 583 4.88 11.75 10.61
N SER A 584 5.73 11.88 9.60
CA SER A 584 7.13 11.42 9.66
C SER A 584 7.92 12.13 10.77
N MET A 585 7.78 13.45 10.88
CA MET A 585 8.44 14.24 11.93
C MET A 585 7.92 13.91 13.33
N SER A 586 6.60 13.77 13.47
CA SER A 586 5.96 13.34 14.72
C SER A 586 6.51 11.97 15.15
N ASN A 587 6.53 11.00 14.24
CA ASN A 587 7.00 9.65 14.50
C ASN A 587 8.47 9.60 14.94
N ILE A 588 9.38 10.17 14.15
CA ILE A 588 10.82 10.13 14.43
C ILE A 588 11.17 10.81 15.76
N SER A 589 10.39 11.81 16.17
CA SER A 589 10.61 12.47 17.47
C SER A 589 10.47 11.52 18.67
N PHE A 590 9.72 10.42 18.57
CA PHE A 590 9.58 9.46 19.67
C PHE A 590 10.77 8.49 19.79
N PHE A 591 11.58 8.35 18.73
CA PHE A 591 12.68 7.38 18.69
C PHE A 591 14.01 7.88 19.27
N PHE A 592 14.21 9.19 19.41
CA PHE A 592 15.52 9.73 19.81
C PHE A 592 15.48 10.44 21.16
N PRO A 593 16.55 10.33 21.98
CA PRO A 593 16.68 11.09 23.21
C PRO A 593 16.74 12.59 22.94
N LYS A 594 16.40 13.41 23.94
CA LYS A 594 16.43 14.88 23.86
C LYS A 594 17.72 15.43 23.26
N ALA A 595 18.87 14.86 23.64
CA ALA A 595 20.19 15.31 23.17
C ALA A 595 20.41 15.10 21.65
N GLN A 596 19.82 14.06 21.04
CA GLN A 596 20.03 13.73 19.62
C GLN A 596 18.80 14.02 18.73
N LYS A 597 17.64 14.29 19.34
CA LYS A 597 16.36 14.53 18.67
C LYS A 597 16.44 15.65 17.64
N GLY A 598 17.09 16.78 17.97
CA GLY A 598 17.24 17.91 17.05
C GLY A 598 17.93 17.50 15.75
N ASN A 599 19.05 16.77 15.86
CA ASN A 599 19.81 16.30 14.70
C ASN A 599 19.04 15.27 13.87
N ALA A 600 18.36 14.32 14.52
CA ALA A 600 17.56 13.31 13.81
C ALA A 600 16.40 13.94 13.02
N LEU A 601 15.69 14.91 13.63
CA LEU A 601 14.62 15.65 12.98
C LEU A 601 15.15 16.54 11.85
N ALA A 602 16.30 17.20 12.05
CA ALA A 602 16.95 17.99 11.02
C ALA A 602 17.37 17.14 9.81
N LEU A 603 17.94 15.96 10.04
CA LEU A 603 18.33 15.03 8.98
C LEU A 603 17.11 14.50 8.23
N ASN A 604 16.08 14.06 8.94
CA ASN A 604 14.84 13.54 8.34
C ASN A 604 14.15 14.61 7.48
N ALA A 605 13.97 15.83 8.02
CA ALA A 605 13.36 16.94 7.28
C ALA A 605 14.25 17.42 6.12
N GLY A 606 15.56 17.55 6.33
CA GLY A 606 16.51 18.03 5.33
C GLY A 606 16.58 17.10 4.13
N LEU A 607 16.87 15.81 4.37
CA LEU A 607 16.92 14.80 3.30
C LEU A 607 15.54 14.50 2.70
N GLY A 608 14.46 14.63 3.48
CA GLY A 608 13.10 14.58 2.96
C GLY A 608 12.83 15.67 1.93
N ASN A 609 13.17 16.93 2.25
CA ASN A 609 12.99 18.07 1.33
C ASN A 609 13.80 17.94 0.03
N LEU A 610 14.94 17.21 0.04
CA LEU A 610 15.69 16.92 -1.18
C LEU A 610 14.86 16.18 -2.23
N GLY A 611 13.78 15.50 -1.84
CA GLY A 611 12.86 14.85 -2.77
C GLY A 611 12.33 15.79 -3.86
N VAL A 612 12.15 17.08 -3.54
CA VAL A 612 11.76 18.10 -4.52
C VAL A 612 12.82 18.27 -5.60
N SER A 613 14.08 18.52 -5.20
CA SER A 613 15.20 18.68 -6.14
C SER A 613 15.53 17.40 -6.90
N VAL A 614 15.45 16.24 -6.23
CA VAL A 614 15.69 14.93 -6.86
C VAL A 614 14.65 14.70 -7.95
N MET A 615 13.37 15.02 -7.68
CA MET A 615 12.33 14.91 -8.69
C MET A 615 12.53 15.91 -9.82
N GLN A 616 12.83 17.19 -9.52
CA GLN A 616 13.04 18.20 -10.56
C GLN A 616 14.27 17.92 -11.44
N PHE A 617 15.27 17.20 -10.90
CA PHE A 617 16.42 16.75 -11.66
C PHE A 617 16.13 15.46 -12.45
N ALA A 618 15.53 14.47 -11.81
CA ALA A 618 15.34 13.15 -12.41
C ALA A 618 14.25 13.15 -13.49
N VAL A 619 13.12 13.84 -13.27
CA VAL A 619 11.98 13.82 -14.20
C VAL A 619 12.38 14.28 -15.61
N PRO A 620 13.04 15.44 -15.81
CA PRO A 620 13.49 15.87 -17.14
C PRO A 620 14.39 14.86 -17.85
N LEU A 621 15.19 14.09 -17.11
CA LEU A 621 16.10 13.08 -17.66
C LEU A 621 15.37 11.79 -18.05
N VAL A 622 14.38 11.35 -17.26
CA VAL A 622 13.68 10.09 -17.53
C VAL A 622 12.57 10.21 -18.57
N ILE A 623 12.03 11.42 -18.80
CA ILE A 623 10.98 11.64 -19.81
C ILE A 623 11.52 11.68 -21.24
N VAL A 624 12.84 11.79 -21.44
CA VAL A 624 13.45 11.78 -22.78
C VAL A 624 13.95 10.39 -23.21
N ALA A 625 13.69 9.36 -22.40
CA ALA A 625 14.12 7.99 -22.67
C ALA A 625 12.98 7.00 -22.39
N GLY A 626 12.91 5.92 -23.16
CA GLY A 626 12.01 4.78 -22.93
C GLY A 626 12.42 3.93 -21.72
N VAL A 627 12.58 4.52 -20.53
CA VAL A 627 13.09 3.87 -19.30
C VAL A 627 12.33 2.60 -18.94
N PHE A 628 11.02 2.58 -19.17
CA PHE A 628 10.14 1.45 -18.85
C PHE A 628 9.82 0.56 -20.06
N GLY A 629 10.34 0.88 -21.25
CA GLY A 629 10.05 0.17 -22.50
C GLY A 629 8.54 -0.07 -22.68
N VAL A 630 8.17 -1.31 -23.05
CA VAL A 630 6.78 -1.74 -23.23
C VAL A 630 5.93 -1.58 -21.95
N LEU A 631 6.53 -1.59 -20.76
CA LEU A 631 5.82 -1.43 -19.48
C LEU A 631 5.34 0.01 -19.25
N GLY A 632 5.98 1.00 -19.88
CA GLY A 632 5.67 2.42 -19.73
C GLY A 632 4.69 2.97 -20.77
N GLY A 633 4.45 2.27 -21.87
CA GLY A 633 3.70 2.80 -23.02
C GLY A 633 4.57 3.57 -24.01
N GLU A 634 3.99 3.83 -25.18
CA GLU A 634 4.64 4.49 -26.31
C GLU A 634 4.97 5.97 -26.02
N PRO A 635 5.95 6.57 -26.72
CA PRO A 635 6.21 8.00 -26.62
C PRO A 635 5.04 8.84 -27.15
N GLN A 636 4.78 9.98 -26.50
CA GLN A 636 3.98 11.05 -27.08
C GLN A 636 4.81 11.84 -28.10
N GLN A 637 4.19 12.21 -29.21
CA GLN A 637 4.78 13.10 -30.21
C GLN A 637 4.70 14.55 -29.73
N THR A 638 5.81 15.29 -29.85
CA THR A 638 5.85 16.70 -29.47
C THR A 638 5.50 17.61 -30.64
N ALA A 639 5.00 18.81 -30.34
CA ALA A 639 4.70 19.83 -31.35
C ALA A 639 5.92 20.26 -32.20
N GLU A 640 7.14 20.00 -31.71
CA GLU A 640 8.41 20.31 -32.39
C GLU A 640 8.97 19.11 -33.18
N GLY A 641 8.23 18.00 -33.28
CA GLY A 641 8.61 16.82 -34.07
C GLY A 641 9.56 15.84 -33.37
N GLY A 642 9.59 15.83 -32.03
CA GLY A 642 10.36 14.89 -31.22
C GLY A 642 9.49 13.94 -30.40
N GLU A 643 10.12 13.00 -29.69
CA GLU A 643 9.44 12.03 -28.82
C GLU A 643 9.68 12.35 -27.35
N LEU A 644 8.63 12.19 -26.53
CA LEU A 644 8.68 12.35 -25.08
C LEU A 644 7.93 11.19 -24.42
N TRP A 645 8.38 10.73 -23.26
CA TRP A 645 7.68 9.76 -22.41
C TRP A 645 7.24 10.46 -21.13
N LEU A 646 6.27 11.38 -21.21
CA LEU A 646 5.87 12.18 -20.05
C LEU A 646 5.31 11.31 -18.90
N GLN A 647 4.78 10.13 -19.22
CA GLN A 647 4.34 9.12 -18.26
C GLN A 647 5.41 8.72 -17.25
N ASN A 648 6.69 8.80 -17.64
CA ASN A 648 7.81 8.43 -16.78
C ASN A 648 7.90 9.37 -15.58
N ALA A 649 7.39 10.60 -15.67
CA ALA A 649 7.29 11.52 -14.55
C ALA A 649 6.48 10.95 -13.38
N GLY A 650 5.46 10.14 -13.65
CA GLY A 650 4.68 9.41 -12.65
C GLY A 650 5.26 8.04 -12.31
N PHE A 651 5.56 7.22 -13.32
CA PHE A 651 5.97 5.82 -13.13
C PHE A 651 7.34 5.66 -12.45
N ILE A 652 8.26 6.61 -12.60
CA ILE A 652 9.62 6.48 -12.03
C ILE A 652 9.62 6.27 -10.52
N TRP A 653 8.62 6.81 -9.82
CA TRP A 653 8.52 6.72 -8.36
C TRP A 653 7.93 5.39 -7.87
N VAL A 654 7.15 4.70 -8.71
CA VAL A 654 6.37 3.52 -8.31
C VAL A 654 7.22 2.40 -7.70
N PRO A 655 8.34 1.95 -8.31
CA PRO A 655 9.16 0.88 -7.73
C PRO A 655 9.71 1.27 -6.37
N PHE A 656 10.17 2.51 -6.22
CA PHE A 656 10.73 3.01 -4.97
C PHE A 656 9.68 3.17 -3.88
N ILE A 657 8.45 3.58 -4.23
CA ILE A 657 7.32 3.66 -3.30
C ILE A 657 6.97 2.24 -2.81
N ILE A 658 6.88 1.24 -3.68
CA ILE A 658 6.61 -0.15 -3.30
C ILE A 658 7.69 -0.66 -2.33
N VAL A 659 8.96 -0.42 -2.65
CA VAL A 659 10.09 -0.81 -1.79
C VAL A 659 10.04 -0.09 -0.45
N ALA A 660 9.84 1.23 -0.42
CA ALA A 660 9.75 2.01 0.81
C ALA A 660 8.56 1.59 1.68
N THR A 661 7.40 1.28 1.08
CA THR A 661 6.22 0.72 1.77
C THR A 661 6.55 -0.63 2.41
N MET A 662 7.21 -1.53 1.69
CA MET A 662 7.65 -2.82 2.26
C MET A 662 8.66 -2.62 3.39
N LEU A 663 9.64 -1.73 3.20
CA LEU A 663 10.63 -1.41 4.23
C LEU A 663 9.99 -0.80 5.48
N ALA A 664 9.01 0.09 5.33
CA ALA A 664 8.23 0.64 6.45
C ALA A 664 7.51 -0.49 7.20
N TRP A 665 6.79 -1.34 6.48
CA TRP A 665 6.01 -2.44 7.09
C TRP A 665 6.89 -3.46 7.82
N PHE A 666 7.99 -3.87 7.17
CA PHE A 666 8.87 -4.92 7.66
C PHE A 666 10.00 -4.43 8.58
N GLY A 667 10.40 -3.17 8.49
CA GLY A 667 11.57 -2.63 9.18
C GLY A 667 11.30 -1.62 10.30
N MET A 668 10.18 -0.90 10.28
CA MET A 668 9.86 0.08 11.33
C MET A 668 9.22 -0.58 12.56
N ASN A 669 9.11 0.20 13.64
CA ASN A 669 8.54 -0.19 14.93
C ASN A 669 7.41 0.75 15.36
N ASP A 670 6.57 0.27 16.26
CA ASP A 670 5.56 1.08 16.95
C ASP A 670 5.98 1.22 18.42
N ILE A 671 5.73 2.36 19.07
CA ILE A 671 6.04 2.59 20.49
C ILE A 671 4.72 2.63 21.26
N ALA A 672 4.59 1.82 22.33
CA ALA A 672 3.33 1.66 23.06
C ALA A 672 2.88 2.95 23.80
N ASP A 673 3.85 3.72 24.33
CA ASP A 673 3.62 4.92 25.14
C ASP A 673 3.53 6.23 24.32
N ALA A 674 3.51 6.15 23.00
CA ALA A 674 3.46 7.34 22.13
C ALA A 674 2.04 7.95 22.04
N LYS A 675 1.37 8.14 23.18
CA LYS A 675 0.05 8.78 23.26
C LYS A 675 0.21 10.22 23.77
N ALA A 676 -0.17 11.18 22.95
CA ALA A 676 -0.39 12.55 23.40
C ALA A 676 -1.87 12.87 23.21
N SER A 677 -2.52 13.40 24.26
CA SER A 677 -3.93 13.79 24.19
C SER A 677 -4.10 15.04 23.33
N PHE A 678 -5.07 15.01 22.41
CA PHE A 678 -5.42 16.16 21.55
C PHE A 678 -5.79 17.41 22.36
N ALA A 679 -6.49 17.22 23.48
CA ALA A 679 -6.88 18.30 24.38
C ALA A 679 -5.67 19.05 24.98
N GLU A 680 -4.55 18.36 25.14
CA GLU A 680 -3.33 18.98 25.68
C GLU A 680 -2.52 19.72 24.61
N GLN A 681 -2.72 19.40 23.32
CA GLN A 681 -2.05 20.08 22.20
C GLN A 681 -2.85 21.28 21.69
N SER A 682 -4.18 21.29 21.86
CA SER A 682 -5.05 22.38 21.39
C SER A 682 -4.83 23.72 22.10
N VAL A 683 -4.15 23.72 23.25
CA VAL A 683 -3.75 24.94 23.97
C VAL A 683 -2.98 25.92 23.08
N ILE A 684 -2.23 25.41 22.09
CA ILE A 684 -1.46 26.24 21.15
C ILE A 684 -2.32 27.23 20.35
N PHE A 685 -3.62 26.95 20.14
CA PHE A 685 -4.51 27.84 19.41
C PHE A 685 -4.80 29.14 20.17
N GLN A 686 -4.71 29.11 21.50
CA GLN A 686 -4.87 30.28 22.36
C GLN A 686 -3.56 31.09 22.48
N ARG A 687 -2.42 30.54 22.04
CA ARG A 687 -1.12 31.19 22.14
C ARG A 687 -0.95 32.21 21.01
N LYS A 688 -0.84 33.50 21.35
CA LYS A 688 -0.57 34.58 20.39
C LYS A 688 0.64 34.28 19.50
N HIS A 689 1.73 33.81 20.09
CA HIS A 689 2.98 33.55 19.38
C HIS A 689 2.89 32.37 18.39
N ASN A 690 1.94 31.44 18.56
CA ASN A 690 1.70 30.39 17.57
C ASN A 690 1.31 31.02 16.21
N TRP A 691 0.34 31.93 16.20
CA TRP A 691 -0.14 32.60 14.99
C TRP A 691 0.91 33.52 14.36
N LEU A 692 1.69 34.24 15.18
CA LEU A 692 2.80 35.05 14.67
C LEU A 692 3.86 34.18 14.00
N MET A 693 4.18 33.02 14.58
CA MET A 693 5.12 32.08 13.98
C MET A 693 4.55 31.41 12.72
N CYS A 694 3.24 31.18 12.61
CA CYS A 694 2.61 30.74 11.36
C CYS A 694 2.87 31.74 10.22
N TRP A 695 2.72 33.04 10.49
CA TRP A 695 2.98 34.10 9.51
C TRP A 695 4.45 34.12 9.07
N LEU A 696 5.39 34.10 10.03
CA LEU A 696 6.83 34.10 9.72
C LEU A 696 7.27 32.81 9.01
N TYR A 697 6.78 31.65 9.42
CA TYR A 697 7.15 30.39 8.79
C TYR A 697 6.56 30.25 7.38
N THR A 698 5.42 30.89 7.10
CA THR A 698 4.89 31.02 5.72
C THR A 698 5.84 31.86 4.84
N GLY A 699 6.43 32.92 5.40
CA GLY A 699 7.46 33.72 4.72
C GLY A 699 8.76 32.98 4.41
N THR A 700 9.04 31.86 5.07
CA THR A 700 10.27 31.08 4.87
C THR A 700 9.96 29.76 4.19
N PHE A 701 9.37 28.79 4.90
CA PHE A 701 9.07 27.47 4.35
C PHE A 701 8.01 27.54 3.26
N GLY A 702 6.97 28.37 3.46
CA GLY A 702 5.95 28.57 2.44
C GLY A 702 6.54 29.14 1.14
N SER A 703 7.53 30.01 1.26
CA SER A 703 8.28 30.53 0.11
C SER A 703 9.17 29.48 -0.55
N PHE A 704 9.91 28.68 0.23
CA PHE A 704 10.69 27.56 -0.29
C PHE A 704 9.82 26.63 -1.15
N ILE A 705 8.70 26.14 -0.61
CA ILE A 705 7.88 25.17 -1.30
C ILE A 705 7.05 25.80 -2.43
N GLY A 706 6.59 27.04 -2.26
CA GLY A 706 5.85 27.77 -3.28
C GLY A 706 6.69 28.15 -4.50
N PHE A 707 7.93 28.60 -4.29
CA PHE A 707 8.86 28.79 -5.39
C PHE A 707 9.26 27.46 -6.03
N SER A 708 9.38 26.38 -5.25
CA SER A 708 9.64 25.04 -5.82
C SER A 708 8.53 24.63 -6.79
N ALA A 709 7.27 24.88 -6.43
CA ALA A 709 6.12 24.56 -7.28
C ALA A 709 6.01 25.47 -8.51
N GLY A 710 6.21 26.78 -8.34
CA GLY A 710 5.96 27.78 -9.38
C GLY A 710 7.14 28.10 -10.31
N LEU A 711 8.39 27.93 -9.85
CA LEU A 711 9.58 28.36 -10.60
C LEU A 711 9.69 27.71 -11.99
N PRO A 712 9.51 26.39 -12.18
CA PRO A 712 9.67 25.81 -13.51
C PRO A 712 8.73 26.40 -14.56
N LEU A 713 7.46 26.62 -14.18
CA LEU A 713 6.46 27.18 -15.08
C LEU A 713 6.69 28.68 -15.31
N LEU A 714 7.03 29.44 -14.26
CA LEU A 714 7.40 30.85 -14.38
C LEU A 714 8.63 31.04 -15.29
N ALA A 715 9.67 30.23 -15.07
CA ALA A 715 10.90 30.26 -15.86
C ALA A 715 10.61 29.98 -17.33
N LYS A 716 9.78 28.97 -17.63
CA LYS A 716 9.41 28.62 -19.00
C LYS A 716 8.58 29.72 -19.67
N HIS A 717 7.73 30.41 -18.92
CA HIS A 717 6.94 31.53 -19.42
C HIS A 717 7.81 32.75 -19.76
N GLN A 718 8.76 33.09 -18.88
CA GLN A 718 9.60 34.28 -19.06
C GLN A 718 10.78 34.06 -20.02
N PHE A 719 11.25 32.82 -20.16
CA PHE A 719 12.39 32.44 -20.98
C PHE A 719 12.07 31.20 -21.84
N PRO A 720 11.09 31.28 -22.76
CA PRO A 720 10.61 30.12 -23.52
C PRO A 720 11.67 29.42 -24.36
N GLN A 721 12.68 30.17 -24.82
CA GLN A 721 13.81 29.73 -25.64
C GLN A 721 14.88 28.93 -24.89
N ILE A 722 14.81 28.86 -23.55
CA ILE A 722 15.78 28.16 -22.72
C ILE A 722 15.16 26.86 -22.22
N ASP A 723 15.94 25.77 -22.20
CA ASP A 723 15.54 24.54 -21.52
C ASP A 723 15.70 24.67 -20.00
N VAL A 724 14.82 25.47 -19.40
CA VAL A 724 14.87 25.87 -17.99
C VAL A 724 14.85 24.69 -17.03
N LEU A 725 14.22 23.57 -17.42
CA LEU A 725 14.05 22.39 -16.57
C LEU A 725 15.39 21.73 -16.19
N GLN A 726 16.44 21.94 -16.98
CA GLN A 726 17.79 21.46 -16.66
C GLN A 726 18.39 22.17 -15.43
N PHE A 727 17.88 23.34 -15.04
CA PHE A 727 18.50 24.20 -14.02
C PHE A 727 17.63 24.45 -12.80
N VAL A 728 16.30 24.41 -12.94
CA VAL A 728 15.37 24.81 -11.86
C VAL A 728 15.52 23.97 -10.58
N PHE A 729 16.00 22.72 -10.69
CA PHE A 729 16.27 21.85 -9.53
C PHE A 729 17.31 22.43 -8.56
N LEU A 730 18.20 23.32 -9.03
CA LEU A 730 19.24 23.96 -8.23
C LEU A 730 18.65 24.82 -7.10
N GLY A 731 17.51 25.46 -7.34
CA GLY A 731 16.82 26.28 -6.34
C GLY A 731 16.44 25.44 -5.11
N PRO A 732 15.53 24.47 -5.23
CA PRO A 732 15.13 23.62 -4.11
C PRO A 732 16.30 22.84 -3.49
N LEU A 733 17.31 22.45 -4.29
CA LEU A 733 18.52 21.80 -3.78
C LEU A 733 19.27 22.71 -2.81
N VAL A 734 19.58 23.93 -3.23
CA VAL A 734 20.29 24.91 -2.40
C VAL A 734 19.47 25.28 -1.16
N GLY A 735 18.15 25.44 -1.30
CA GLY A 735 17.28 25.73 -0.15
C GLY A 735 17.24 24.59 0.87
N ALA A 736 17.16 23.34 0.42
CA ALA A 736 17.15 22.17 1.30
C ALA A 736 18.50 21.97 2.00
N LEU A 737 19.62 22.11 1.28
CA LEU A 737 20.97 22.03 1.85
C LEU A 737 21.23 23.17 2.83
N SER A 738 20.83 24.40 2.48
CA SER A 738 20.95 25.55 3.37
C SER A 738 20.21 25.32 4.68
N ARG A 739 18.97 24.81 4.64
CA ARG A 739 18.19 24.48 5.84
C ARG A 739 18.94 23.54 6.78
N ALA A 740 19.62 22.53 6.24
CA ALA A 740 20.40 21.59 7.03
C ALA A 740 21.71 22.21 7.55
N ALA A 741 22.36 23.06 6.75
CA ALA A 741 23.70 23.58 7.02
C ALA A 741 23.73 24.83 7.92
N THR A 742 22.65 25.60 8.05
CA THR A 742 22.68 26.92 8.69
C THR A 742 22.00 26.99 10.07
N GLY A 743 21.66 25.86 10.69
CA GLY A 743 21.10 25.84 12.06
C GLY A 743 21.98 26.57 13.08
N TRP A 744 23.29 26.28 13.04
CA TRP A 744 24.29 26.87 13.95
C TRP A 744 24.38 28.40 13.88
N VAL A 745 24.00 29.00 12.74
CA VAL A 745 24.00 30.47 12.56
C VAL A 745 23.01 31.11 13.53
N SER A 746 21.85 30.47 13.71
CA SER A 746 20.80 30.92 14.62
C SER A 746 21.15 30.64 16.07
N ASP A 747 21.91 29.58 16.34
CA ASP A 747 22.42 29.30 17.68
C ASP A 747 23.49 30.33 18.10
N ARG A 748 24.35 30.76 17.16
CA ARG A 748 25.42 31.74 17.42
C ARG A 748 24.92 33.18 17.49
N TRP A 749 24.03 33.58 16.58
CA TRP A 749 23.58 34.96 16.43
C TRP A 749 22.12 35.17 16.82
N GLY A 750 21.40 34.17 17.32
CA GLY A 750 20.02 34.30 17.74
C GLY A 750 19.02 34.21 16.59
N GLY A 751 17.99 33.37 16.75
CA GLY A 751 17.01 33.07 15.72
C GLY A 751 16.22 34.29 15.24
N ALA A 752 15.84 35.23 16.11
CA ALA A 752 15.07 36.41 15.74
C ALA A 752 15.89 37.40 14.89
N ARG A 753 17.15 37.66 15.27
CA ARG A 753 18.05 38.52 14.47
C ARG A 753 18.32 37.94 13.08
N VAL A 754 18.60 36.64 13.01
CA VAL A 754 18.82 35.96 11.73
C VAL A 754 17.55 36.02 10.87
N THR A 755 16.39 35.70 11.45
CA THR A 755 15.10 35.75 10.76
C THR A 755 14.76 37.14 10.21
N PHE A 756 15.05 38.21 10.97
CA PHE A 756 14.84 39.59 10.49
C PHE A 756 15.65 39.87 9.22
N TRP A 757 16.95 39.57 9.23
CA TRP A 757 17.80 39.78 8.07
C TRP A 757 17.45 38.88 6.91
N VAL A 758 17.01 37.64 7.16
CA VAL A 758 16.48 36.77 6.10
C VAL A 758 15.34 37.46 5.35
N PHE A 759 14.38 38.07 6.04
CA PHE A 759 13.28 38.76 5.34
C PHE A 759 13.73 40.00 4.57
N VAL A 760 14.67 40.79 5.11
CA VAL A 760 15.26 41.92 4.37
C VAL A 760 15.98 41.44 3.11
N LEU A 761 16.74 40.35 3.20
CA LEU A 761 17.44 39.76 2.06
C LEU A 761 16.47 39.12 1.07
N MET A 762 15.38 38.50 1.52
CA MET A 762 14.31 38.00 0.65
C MET A 762 13.63 39.13 -0.13
N MET A 763 13.42 40.30 0.48
CA MET A 763 12.93 41.50 -0.23
C MET A 763 13.88 41.94 -1.34
N LEU A 764 15.20 41.98 -1.06
CA LEU A 764 16.21 42.27 -2.08
C LEU A 764 16.22 41.20 -3.19
N GLY A 765 16.03 39.94 -2.83
CA GLY A 765 15.88 38.84 -3.79
C GLY A 765 14.69 39.05 -4.73
N VAL A 766 13.53 39.45 -4.22
CA VAL A 766 12.36 39.77 -5.04
C VAL A 766 12.63 40.93 -6.00
N LEU A 767 13.29 42.00 -5.52
CA LEU A 767 13.67 43.13 -6.37
C LEU A 767 14.65 42.70 -7.47
N ALA A 768 15.61 41.83 -7.15
CA ALA A 768 16.55 41.28 -8.13
C ALA A 768 15.82 40.41 -9.18
N VAL A 769 14.87 39.57 -8.75
CA VAL A 769 14.03 38.77 -9.68
C VAL A 769 13.24 39.70 -10.61
N ALA A 770 12.59 40.73 -10.07
CA ALA A 770 11.81 41.69 -10.86
C ALA A 770 12.70 42.38 -11.91
N TYR A 771 13.85 42.89 -11.49
CA TYR A 771 14.82 43.54 -12.37
C TYR A 771 15.32 42.62 -13.50
N PHE A 772 15.70 41.37 -13.18
CA PHE A 772 16.24 40.47 -14.21
C PHE A 772 15.19 39.89 -15.15
N ILE A 773 13.91 39.87 -14.76
CA ILE A 773 12.81 39.61 -15.69
C ILE A 773 12.70 40.74 -16.71
N GLU A 774 12.68 42.00 -16.27
CA GLU A 774 12.60 43.16 -17.18
C GLU A 774 13.84 43.28 -18.07
N ALA A 775 15.02 42.96 -17.54
CA ALA A 775 16.26 42.94 -18.29
C ALA A 775 16.39 41.74 -19.25
N GLY A 776 15.46 40.78 -19.23
CA GLY A 776 15.52 39.57 -20.07
C GLY A 776 16.73 38.67 -19.78
N SER A 777 17.29 38.72 -18.57
CA SER A 777 18.52 38.01 -18.20
C SER A 777 18.23 36.71 -17.44
N TRP A 778 18.31 35.58 -18.14
CA TRP A 778 18.12 34.24 -17.56
C TRP A 778 19.06 33.96 -16.38
N TRP A 779 20.35 34.20 -16.54
CA TRP A 779 21.35 33.88 -15.51
C TRP A 779 21.20 34.77 -14.28
N GLY A 780 20.83 36.05 -14.47
CA GLY A 780 20.50 36.94 -13.36
C GLY A 780 19.24 36.49 -12.62
N PHE A 781 18.19 36.13 -13.36
CA PHE A 781 16.94 35.60 -12.81
C PHE A 781 17.18 34.32 -11.99
N LEU A 782 17.92 33.36 -12.55
CA LEU A 782 18.22 32.10 -11.88
C LEU A 782 19.06 32.33 -10.62
N ALA A 783 20.08 33.19 -10.69
CA ALA A 783 20.92 33.53 -9.54
C ALA A 783 20.10 34.19 -8.42
N ALA A 784 19.18 35.09 -8.76
CA ALA A 784 18.28 35.73 -7.79
C ALA A 784 17.36 34.70 -7.11
N PHE A 785 16.79 33.76 -7.87
CA PHE A 785 15.99 32.67 -7.30
C PHE A 785 16.82 31.73 -6.42
N ILE A 786 18.01 31.31 -6.84
CA ILE A 786 18.91 30.48 -6.02
C ILE A 786 19.25 31.19 -4.70
N PHE A 787 19.52 32.49 -4.75
CA PHE A 787 19.73 33.31 -3.57
C PHE A 787 18.51 33.34 -2.65
N MET A 788 17.31 33.52 -3.21
CA MET A 788 16.07 33.44 -2.42
C MET A 788 15.87 32.06 -1.81
N PHE A 789 16.11 30.97 -2.55
CA PHE A 789 16.05 29.61 -2.03
C PHE A 789 17.02 29.40 -0.87
N PHE A 790 18.27 29.86 -1.00
CA PHE A 790 19.25 29.86 0.08
C PHE A 790 18.70 30.60 1.32
N MET A 791 18.19 31.82 1.15
CA MET A 791 17.59 32.60 2.23
C MET A 791 16.37 31.93 2.87
N THR A 792 15.50 31.27 2.10
CA THR A 792 14.38 30.49 2.68
C THR A 792 14.90 29.32 3.51
N GLY A 793 16.01 28.68 3.12
CA GLY A 793 16.67 27.64 3.89
C GLY A 793 17.20 28.16 5.23
N VAL A 794 17.90 29.30 5.21
CA VAL A 794 18.36 29.99 6.44
C VAL A 794 17.18 30.35 7.34
N GLY A 795 16.13 30.93 6.76
CA GLY A 795 14.90 31.30 7.45
C GLY A 795 14.17 30.13 8.09
N ASN A 796 14.15 28.97 7.42
CA ASN A 796 13.57 27.75 7.95
C ASN A 796 14.27 27.29 9.23
N ALA A 797 15.60 27.38 9.25
CA ALA A 797 16.38 27.01 10.42
C ALA A 797 16.20 28.03 11.56
N SER A 798 16.23 29.33 11.26
CA SER A 798 16.15 30.38 12.27
C SER A 798 14.78 30.49 12.93
N THR A 799 13.70 30.36 12.17
CA THR A 799 12.33 30.35 12.72
C THR A 799 12.06 29.13 13.60
N PHE A 800 12.60 27.96 13.26
CA PHE A 800 12.52 26.76 14.09
C PHE A 800 13.27 26.92 15.41
N GLN A 801 14.41 27.60 15.39
CA GLN A 801 15.19 27.91 16.60
C GLN A 801 14.45 28.86 17.55
N MET A 802 13.66 29.79 17.01
CA MET A 802 12.89 30.76 17.81
C MET A 802 11.82 30.08 18.68
N ILE A 803 11.08 29.09 18.16
CA ILE A 803 9.87 28.54 18.81
C ILE A 803 10.15 28.03 20.25
N PRO A 804 11.16 27.17 20.49
CA PRO A 804 11.48 26.73 21.86
C PRO A 804 11.86 27.87 22.81
N ASN A 805 12.58 28.87 22.32
CA ASN A 805 13.00 30.01 23.14
C ASN A 805 11.82 30.92 23.52
N ILE A 806 10.87 31.11 22.59
CA ILE A 806 9.62 31.84 22.86
C ILE A 806 8.81 31.11 23.94
N MET A 807 8.62 29.79 23.81
CA MET A 807 7.80 29.03 24.76
C MET A 807 8.43 28.97 26.16
N ARG A 808 9.76 28.89 26.25
CA ARG A 808 10.48 28.96 27.53
C ARG A 808 10.28 30.27 28.29
N GLN A 809 9.87 31.35 27.62
CA GLN A 809 9.49 32.60 28.26
C GLN A 809 7.98 32.73 28.48
N GLU A 810 7.19 32.30 27.51
CA GLU A 810 5.74 32.47 27.54
C GLU A 810 5.05 31.53 28.52
N VAL A 811 5.48 30.27 28.64
CA VAL A 811 4.83 29.29 29.53
C VAL A 811 4.95 29.70 31.00
N PRO A 812 6.12 30.09 31.54
CA PRO A 812 6.20 30.63 32.90
C PRO A 812 5.33 31.88 33.12
N ARG A 813 5.20 32.75 32.10
CA ARG A 813 4.40 33.98 32.17
C ARG A 813 2.89 33.69 32.21
N LEU A 814 2.43 32.73 31.40
CA LEU A 814 1.02 32.39 31.25
C LEU A 814 0.55 31.35 32.26
N MET A 815 1.47 30.57 32.83
CA MET A 815 1.19 29.49 33.79
C MET A 815 2.14 29.58 35.01
N PRO A 816 2.08 30.68 35.79
CA PRO A 816 3.00 30.92 36.92
C PRO A 816 2.88 29.89 38.06
N GLN A 817 1.77 29.15 38.11
CA GLN A 817 1.49 28.11 39.10
C GLN A 817 2.30 26.82 38.89
N LEU A 818 2.94 26.63 37.73
CA LEU A 818 3.71 25.42 37.44
C LEU A 818 5.07 25.46 38.16
N SER A 819 5.49 24.31 38.71
CA SER A 819 6.87 24.15 39.18
C SER A 819 7.86 24.35 38.04
N ARG A 820 9.12 24.71 38.36
CA ARG A 820 10.16 24.94 37.33
C ARG A 820 10.32 23.76 36.37
N GLU A 821 10.26 22.54 36.88
CA GLU A 821 10.39 21.33 36.06
C GLU A 821 9.13 21.08 35.20
N ALA A 822 7.94 21.30 35.76
CA ALA A 822 6.68 21.18 35.02
C ALA A 822 6.57 22.24 33.91
N SER A 823 7.02 23.47 34.19
CA SER A 823 7.06 24.58 33.23
C SER A 823 7.97 24.28 32.04
N LEU A 824 9.15 23.68 32.29
CA LEU A 824 10.07 23.25 31.22
C LEU A 824 9.46 22.15 30.35
N ARG A 825 8.85 21.12 30.96
CA ARG A 825 8.18 20.03 30.22
C ARG A 825 7.02 20.58 29.37
N GLN A 826 6.23 21.49 29.93
CA GLN A 826 5.12 22.13 29.20
C GLN A 826 5.64 23.00 28.04
N SER A 827 6.73 23.75 28.25
CA SER A 827 7.38 24.54 27.20
C SER A 827 7.84 23.67 26.03
N GLU A 828 8.50 22.54 26.30
CA GLU A 828 8.94 21.59 25.26
C GLU A 828 7.76 21.00 24.49
N LYS A 829 6.68 20.63 25.20
CA LYS A 829 5.45 20.07 24.62
C LYS A 829 4.76 21.05 23.68
N GLU A 830 4.52 22.29 24.14
CA GLU A 830 3.89 23.33 23.31
C GLU A 830 4.78 23.72 22.13
N SER A 831 6.11 23.73 22.30
CA SER A 831 7.04 24.01 21.21
C SER A 831 6.92 22.99 20.08
N ALA A 832 6.87 21.69 20.40
CA ALA A 832 6.73 20.63 19.41
C ALA A 832 5.39 20.73 18.66
N ALA A 833 4.31 21.03 19.37
CA ALA A 833 2.98 21.19 18.78
C ALA A 833 2.90 22.45 17.87
N ILE A 834 3.46 23.58 18.30
CA ILE A 834 3.55 24.81 17.49
C ILE A 834 4.40 24.57 16.23
N VAL A 835 5.53 23.87 16.33
CA VAL A 835 6.35 23.53 15.15
C VAL A 835 5.54 22.73 14.11
N GLY A 836 4.76 21.74 14.56
CA GLY A 836 3.88 20.96 13.69
C GLY A 836 2.81 21.81 13.02
N PHE A 837 2.09 22.61 13.81
CA PHE A 837 0.98 23.43 13.31
C PHE A 837 1.46 24.56 12.38
N THR A 838 2.49 25.30 12.78
CA THR A 838 3.10 26.35 11.94
C THR A 838 3.58 25.79 10.61
N SER A 839 4.11 24.56 10.59
CA SER A 839 4.52 23.90 9.36
C SER A 839 3.37 23.44 8.47
N ALA A 840 2.17 23.21 9.01
CA ALA A 840 0.98 22.95 8.21
C ALA A 840 0.49 24.24 7.56
N ILE A 841 0.41 25.35 8.32
CA ILE A 841 -0.01 26.65 7.78
C ILE A 841 0.98 27.16 6.73
N ALA A 842 2.29 27.08 6.99
CA ALA A 842 3.29 27.51 6.02
C ALA A 842 3.24 26.73 4.71
N ALA A 843 2.78 25.47 4.72
CA ALA A 843 2.65 24.66 3.50
C ALA A 843 1.64 25.24 2.50
N TYR A 844 0.69 26.08 2.93
CA TYR A 844 -0.20 26.79 2.00
C TYR A 844 0.56 27.74 1.06
N GLY A 845 1.81 28.11 1.37
CA GLY A 845 2.68 28.82 0.43
C GLY A 845 2.89 28.06 -0.90
N ALA A 846 2.84 26.72 -0.88
CA ALA A 846 2.85 25.87 -2.07
C ALA A 846 1.65 26.10 -2.99
N PHE A 847 0.53 26.58 -2.44
CA PHE A 847 -0.65 26.95 -3.20
C PHE A 847 -0.59 28.43 -3.62
N PHE A 848 -0.37 29.32 -2.65
CA PHE A 848 -0.49 30.76 -2.88
C PHE A 848 0.51 31.30 -3.89
N ILE A 849 1.79 30.91 -3.82
CA ILE A 849 2.81 31.47 -4.71
C ILE A 849 2.58 31.13 -6.19
N PRO A 850 2.47 29.84 -6.60
CA PRO A 850 2.20 29.52 -7.99
C PRO A 850 0.84 30.08 -8.45
N LYS A 851 -0.19 30.05 -7.59
CA LYS A 851 -1.49 30.62 -7.96
C LYS A 851 -1.42 32.15 -8.13
N SER A 852 -0.66 32.86 -7.31
CA SER A 852 -0.43 34.30 -7.46
C SER A 852 0.28 34.62 -8.77
N PHE A 853 1.29 33.84 -9.17
CA PHE A 853 1.91 33.97 -10.49
C PHE A 853 0.90 33.76 -11.62
N GLY A 854 0.13 32.67 -11.58
CA GLY A 854 -0.90 32.37 -12.59
C GLY A 854 -1.94 33.48 -12.72
N SER A 855 -2.49 33.95 -11.59
CA SER A 855 -3.46 35.06 -11.58
C SER A 855 -2.85 36.37 -12.11
N ALA A 856 -1.63 36.71 -11.70
CA ALA A 856 -0.97 37.95 -12.13
C ALA A 856 -0.70 37.94 -13.64
N ILE A 857 -0.16 36.84 -14.16
CA ILE A 857 0.11 36.66 -15.59
C ILE A 857 -1.19 36.65 -16.39
N SER A 858 -2.22 35.95 -15.91
CA SER A 858 -3.52 35.92 -16.59
C SER A 858 -4.20 37.29 -16.62
N ALA A 859 -4.03 38.12 -15.58
CA ALA A 859 -4.69 39.42 -15.49
C ALA A 859 -3.91 40.54 -16.17
N THR A 860 -2.58 40.48 -16.19
CA THR A 860 -1.72 41.60 -16.61
C THR A 860 -0.68 41.24 -17.68
N GLY A 861 -0.56 39.97 -18.05
CA GLY A 861 0.51 39.46 -18.91
C GLY A 861 1.88 39.35 -18.22
N SER A 862 1.99 39.72 -16.93
CA SER A 862 3.26 39.81 -16.21
C SER A 862 3.18 39.26 -14.79
N PRO A 863 4.25 38.64 -14.25
CA PRO A 863 4.29 38.18 -12.86
C PRO A 863 4.55 39.30 -11.85
N MET A 864 4.75 40.56 -12.28
CA MET A 864 5.16 41.67 -11.39
C MET A 864 4.19 41.91 -10.23
N ALA A 865 2.88 41.82 -10.46
CA ALA A 865 1.89 42.01 -9.39
C ALA A 865 2.07 40.96 -8.26
N ALA A 866 2.40 39.71 -8.61
CA ALA A 866 2.70 38.67 -7.63
C ALA A 866 4.00 38.96 -6.87
N LEU A 867 5.05 39.39 -7.59
CA LEU A 867 6.34 39.74 -6.97
C LEU A 867 6.21 40.91 -5.98
N TRP A 868 5.48 41.97 -6.32
CA TRP A 868 5.19 43.06 -5.39
C TRP A 868 4.38 42.59 -4.18
N GLY A 869 3.43 41.68 -4.38
CA GLY A 869 2.72 41.01 -3.29
C GLY A 869 3.66 40.27 -2.34
N PHE A 870 4.63 39.52 -2.87
CA PHE A 870 5.65 38.84 -2.06
C PHE A 870 6.59 39.81 -1.35
N PHE A 871 6.99 40.91 -2.00
CA PHE A 871 7.78 41.97 -1.37
C PHE A 871 7.05 42.56 -0.15
N ILE A 872 5.78 42.93 -0.30
CA ILE A 872 4.95 43.45 0.79
C ILE A 872 4.81 42.42 1.91
N PHE A 873 4.59 41.15 1.55
CA PHE A 873 4.52 40.07 2.52
C PHE A 873 5.82 39.93 3.32
N TYR A 874 6.99 39.91 2.67
CA TYR A 874 8.28 39.85 3.36
C TYR A 874 8.57 41.10 4.19
N ALA A 875 8.17 42.28 3.74
CA ALA A 875 8.24 43.50 4.54
C ALA A 875 7.40 43.37 5.83
N SER A 876 6.20 42.78 5.73
CA SER A 876 5.37 42.50 6.90
C SER A 876 6.03 41.49 7.86
N CYS A 877 6.70 40.47 7.33
CA CYS A 877 7.44 39.49 8.14
C CYS A 877 8.67 40.11 8.82
N ALA A 878 9.42 40.97 8.13
CA ALA A 878 10.53 41.73 8.69
C ALA A 878 10.05 42.66 9.81
N ALA A 879 9.00 43.44 9.55
CA ALA A 879 8.39 44.34 10.54
C ALA A 879 7.88 43.59 11.76
N LEU A 880 7.19 42.46 11.57
CA LEU A 880 6.71 41.61 12.66
C LEU A 880 7.87 41.03 13.47
N THR A 881 8.90 40.51 12.81
CA THR A 881 10.08 39.93 13.47
C THR A 881 10.79 40.99 14.31
N TRP A 882 10.95 42.18 13.75
CA TRP A 882 11.55 43.32 14.43
C TRP A 882 10.73 43.75 15.63
N TRP A 883 9.43 43.96 15.46
CA TRP A 883 8.55 44.51 16.49
C TRP A 883 8.30 43.54 17.64
N ALA A 884 8.06 42.25 17.35
CA ALA A 884 7.70 41.27 18.37
C ALA A 884 8.92 40.65 19.07
N TYR A 885 10.04 40.49 18.36
CA TYR A 885 11.15 39.65 18.84
C TYR A 885 12.50 40.35 18.96
N SER A 886 12.94 41.11 17.95
CA SER A 886 14.35 41.55 17.87
C SER A 886 14.65 43.00 18.26
N ARG A 887 13.65 43.89 18.44
CA ARG A 887 13.85 45.27 18.93
C ARG A 887 14.08 45.32 20.44
N ARG A 888 14.61 46.44 20.96
CA ARG A 888 14.67 46.68 22.42
C ARG A 888 13.27 46.55 23.03
N GLY A 889 13.12 45.69 24.05
CA GLY A 889 11.82 45.33 24.65
C GLY A 889 11.04 44.21 23.91
N GLY A 890 11.60 43.65 22.83
CA GLY A 890 11.06 42.45 22.17
C GLY A 890 11.42 41.17 22.94
N LEU A 891 10.61 40.13 22.79
CA LEU A 891 10.66 38.92 23.63
C LEU A 891 12.04 38.23 23.64
N LEU A 892 12.73 38.21 22.49
CA LEU A 892 14.01 37.50 22.35
C LEU A 892 15.24 38.43 22.40
N HIS A 893 15.05 39.75 22.48
CA HIS A 893 16.14 40.73 22.35
C HIS A 893 17.23 40.58 23.40
N ASP A 894 16.85 40.43 24.68
CA ASP A 894 17.82 40.36 25.78
C ASP A 894 18.47 38.97 25.87
N ILE A 895 17.71 37.91 25.57
CA ILE A 895 18.20 36.52 25.50
C ILE A 895 19.31 36.41 24.45
N GLU A 896 19.06 36.87 23.24
CA GLU A 896 20.01 36.74 22.12
C GLU A 896 21.27 37.59 22.28
N ARG A 897 21.27 38.52 23.23
CA ARG A 897 22.39 39.40 23.56
C ARG A 897 23.07 39.04 24.88
N GLY A 898 22.72 37.91 25.49
CA GLY A 898 23.33 37.42 26.73
C GLY A 898 23.07 38.30 27.95
N ARG A 899 21.99 39.10 27.94
CA ARG A 899 21.59 39.96 29.07
C ARG A 899 20.53 39.23 29.89
N ALA A 900 20.63 39.30 31.21
CA ALA A 900 19.61 38.72 32.09
C ALA A 900 18.24 39.37 31.78
N PRO A 901 17.14 38.58 31.69
CA PRO A 901 15.83 39.12 31.37
C PRO A 901 15.41 40.12 32.46
N VAL A 902 15.02 41.33 32.05
CA VAL A 902 14.43 42.32 32.95
C VAL A 902 13.09 41.75 33.43
N PRO A 903 12.82 41.65 34.74
CA PRO A 903 11.52 41.24 35.24
C PRO A 903 10.45 42.16 34.63
N ALA A 904 9.43 41.58 33.99
CA ALA A 904 8.32 42.36 33.48
C ALA A 904 7.63 43.07 34.66
N GLU A 905 7.61 44.40 34.65
CA GLU A 905 6.77 45.16 35.59
C GLU A 905 5.32 44.71 35.41
N PRO A 906 4.59 44.40 36.50
CA PRO A 906 3.18 44.11 36.41
C PRO A 906 2.47 45.36 35.87
N THR A 907 1.87 45.22 34.69
CA THR A 907 0.95 46.22 34.13
C THR A 907 -0.10 46.55 35.18
N ASN A 908 -0.01 47.77 35.73
CA ASN A 908 -0.97 48.33 36.66
C ASN A 908 -2.38 48.15 36.10
N GLN A 909 -3.20 47.39 36.83
CA GLN A 909 -4.63 47.36 36.63
C GLN A 909 -5.17 48.79 36.72
N LEU A 910 -6.08 49.11 35.80
CA LEU A 910 -6.92 50.30 35.81
C LEU A 910 -7.45 50.57 37.23
N LYS A 911 -6.90 51.60 37.87
CA LYS A 911 -7.53 52.27 39.00
C LYS A 911 -8.65 53.15 38.48
N GLY A 912 -9.86 52.88 38.98
CA GLY A 912 -10.81 53.93 39.38
C GLY A 912 -11.80 54.42 38.33
N ALA A 913 -13.03 53.92 38.44
CA ALA A 913 -14.21 54.80 38.46
C ALA A 913 -15.30 54.14 39.31
N THR A 914 -15.33 54.50 40.58
CA THR A 914 -16.52 54.46 41.44
C THR A 914 -17.40 55.67 41.09
N ALA A 915 -18.58 55.41 40.53
CA ALA A 915 -19.86 56.11 40.74
C ALA A 915 -20.93 55.41 39.88
#